data_AF-A0AA38IWI8-F1
#
_entry.id   AF-A0AA38IWI8-F1
#
_cell.length_a   1.000
_cell.length_b   1.000
_cell.length_c   1.000
_cell.angle_alpha   90.00
_cell.angle_beta   90.00
_cell.angle_gamma   90.00
#
_symmetry.space_group_name_H-M   'P 1'
#
loop_
_entity.id
_entity.type
_entity.pdbx_description
1 polymer ?
#
loop_
_entity_poly.entity_id
_entity_poly.type
_entity_poly.pdbx_seq_one_letter_code
_entity_poly.pdbx_strand_id
1 'polypeptide(L)'
;MKKRMQLIPKKASHDRASQESKVTSTPRTMSPVVSLSPSVSTIANEEEPMEVDSNISTESGMSVHSDTPSVDGSVNTSHRKATKVREVKWEGFWTSLQPKNPESLYYKLMKQPGEVESIAIDFMNTYSNDKKTGIILILQLCVDLCGYKKLSVGKVYSFSEQNSKEFVQKMKSELMEEDLKKTGKFVFMKISRFGSVIDRIISEFLGHVVLLSLQSEALFDGIFTRHVLEFINCMSFSLLSCIRVTGVVLVLKFLTAFVDLYAKYFNDVRDKNGNSVETPEDNKKFAVETFIDFLYIIYDQNVLIPDNKCYTLKVKCAQEMCHWIEMFPDIFILKRRCLGRLAQLVLDHNEIVRRSALDTCEALITNEEIQNEMEQRIEMCLKVVSTRIIDTSSNVAVKAVTIFTKAVDKYREYLTETYIQCIVGRMFEKNITLAKAAGKFLAVYLRHQNEDPQQLLLHLVEVAYSKKEYAERVPFFLESCVQCIPELEDWKLFVTTLLNEEVTFQTRVRLLHILNENVRFSLTGKFSKVRQATFEVTELRSDDRLEIVNVVIPVFENLMCQFQTDKTCLKLLVEILSFIKYDSEDRENIQAYYPAIFGLLRELFSVSTDKDLLEVITTTFWYFCEKHYYLAKALIDDIKNKHVVALHADLEQLSPSLDRNLLTRLRGTSMKLSLLFVKFDLTNALQWDDIFQVWDMNSLKALKYLVTCCKWYLVWSLRKFIKSSMGENGVQINRSLYNNCKNFIYGCLEILRYTKDSESFLTFEELCDLYASFEKELQRKRRYSIFFVKIDEINHQEALVNFVAVSVIENTELGLAERQKYLAKLVDIIYLDVIPVEYFAKILRYYHTHYTEFGVIMQQVITQLALSHPALPLVIFHTLAQIYNEILAKNKIVNIRSVESKQLQQLARKFSSLKEIKSRYVLPKMVNMSITFSLKEKQNYQFFYFARHFAKLLDEVGRRDAYNIFAKMVPKEDRNDDVLLIFAATLKQKK
;
A
#
# COMPACT_ATOMS: atom_id res chain seq x y z
N MET A 1 67.41 4.02 -15.91
CA MET A 1 68.04 5.28 -15.45
C MET A 1 67.79 5.47 -13.95
N LYS A 2 68.78 6.00 -13.19
CA LYS A 2 68.77 6.50 -11.78
C LYS A 2 67.68 5.93 -10.81
N LYS A 3 68.00 5.00 -9.90
CA LYS A 3 68.64 5.14 -8.55
C LYS A 3 67.57 5.27 -7.43
N ARG A 4 67.31 4.29 -6.55
CA ARG A 4 68.12 3.61 -5.50
C ARG A 4 68.11 4.35 -4.15
N MET A 5 67.43 3.78 -3.14
CA MET A 5 67.85 3.53 -1.72
C MET A 5 66.62 3.02 -0.92
N GLN A 6 66.61 1.94 -0.12
CA GLN A 6 67.44 1.51 1.04
C GLN A 6 67.27 2.42 2.28
N LEU A 7 67.03 1.97 3.52
CA LEU A 7 66.97 0.63 4.18
C LEU A 7 65.73 0.59 5.15
N ILE A 8 65.10 -0.52 5.61
CA ILE A 8 65.54 -1.64 6.50
C ILE A 8 66.21 -1.05 7.79
N PRO A 9 65.95 -1.49 9.07
CA PRO A 9 65.97 -2.92 9.39
C PRO A 9 65.34 -3.53 10.68
N LYS A 10 65.17 -4.88 10.61
CA LYS A 10 65.43 -5.89 11.69
C LYS A 10 64.51 -5.85 12.94
N LYS A 11 64.29 -6.91 13.74
CA LYS A 11 64.54 -8.38 13.77
C LYS A 11 63.75 -8.91 15.01
N ALA A 12 63.66 -10.17 15.43
CA ALA A 12 64.10 -11.52 15.05
C ALA A 12 63.19 -12.47 15.87
N SER A 13 62.48 -13.44 15.30
CA SER A 13 62.90 -14.83 15.01
C SER A 13 63.35 -15.67 16.23
N HIS A 14 62.61 -16.73 16.53
CA HIS A 14 63.04 -18.15 16.53
C HIS A 14 61.79 -19.04 16.81
N ASP A 15 61.44 -20.01 15.95
CA ASP A 15 61.98 -21.39 15.85
C ASP A 15 61.63 -22.24 17.10
N ARG A 16 61.00 -23.43 17.08
CA ARG A 16 60.58 -24.41 16.04
C ARG A 16 59.24 -25.09 16.52
N ALA A 17 58.63 -26.15 15.95
CA ALA A 17 59.11 -27.20 15.06
C ALA A 17 58.04 -27.85 14.14
N SER A 18 58.53 -28.83 13.38
CA SER A 18 57.94 -29.74 12.38
C SER A 18 57.00 -30.84 12.89
N GLN A 19 55.91 -31.15 12.15
CA GLN A 19 55.84 -32.30 11.21
C GLN A 19 54.50 -32.37 10.46
N GLU A 20 54.49 -33.19 9.41
CA GLU A 20 53.49 -33.49 8.37
C GLU A 20 52.03 -33.70 8.88
N SER A 21 50.95 -33.50 8.12
CA SER A 21 50.74 -33.89 6.72
C SER A 21 49.48 -33.24 6.06
N LYS A 22 49.34 -33.48 4.75
CA LYS A 22 48.34 -32.99 3.76
C LYS A 22 46.87 -32.99 4.19
N VAL A 23 46.09 -32.00 3.73
CA VAL A 23 44.91 -32.16 2.85
C VAL A 23 44.44 -30.79 2.27
N THR A 24 44.05 -30.83 0.99
CA THR A 24 43.44 -29.81 0.11
C THR A 24 42.32 -28.94 0.72
N SER A 25 41.92 -27.75 0.24
CA SER A 25 42.50 -26.67 -0.58
C SER A 25 41.35 -25.70 -0.96
N THR A 26 41.45 -24.45 -0.49
CA THR A 26 40.89 -23.18 -1.05
C THR A 26 39.36 -22.93 -1.20
N PRO A 27 38.92 -21.64 -1.10
CA PRO A 27 37.51 -21.25 -0.92
C PRO A 27 36.82 -20.68 -2.18
N ARG A 28 35.52 -20.38 -2.10
CA ARG A 28 34.80 -19.54 -3.08
C ARG A 28 33.90 -18.48 -2.43
N THR A 29 34.32 -17.23 -2.63
CA THR A 29 33.53 -16.01 -2.95
C THR A 29 32.03 -15.98 -2.63
N MET A 30 31.65 -14.98 -1.83
CA MET A 30 30.29 -14.46 -1.65
C MET A 30 29.67 -13.95 -2.96
N SER A 31 28.34 -13.91 -3.02
CA SER A 31 27.54 -13.19 -4.04
C SER A 31 26.23 -12.71 -3.39
N PRO A 32 25.64 -11.57 -3.82
CA PRO A 32 24.60 -10.89 -3.06
C PRO A 32 23.21 -11.52 -3.21
N VAL A 33 22.42 -11.44 -2.14
CA VAL A 33 21.02 -11.91 -2.11
C VAL A 33 20.11 -10.88 -2.78
N VAL A 34 19.46 -11.27 -3.87
CA VAL A 34 18.43 -10.47 -4.54
C VAL A 34 17.09 -10.62 -3.79
N SER A 35 16.44 -9.49 -3.51
CA SER A 35 15.14 -9.42 -2.85
C SER A 35 14.00 -9.86 -3.78
N LEU A 36 13.52 -11.09 -3.57
CA LEU A 36 12.31 -11.57 -4.23
C LEU A 36 11.07 -10.92 -3.60
N SER A 37 10.37 -10.10 -4.37
CA SER A 37 9.02 -9.65 -4.03
C SER A 37 8.02 -10.82 -4.14
N PRO A 38 7.08 -10.99 -3.20
CA PRO A 38 6.19 -12.14 -3.21
C PRO A 38 5.18 -12.06 -4.36
N SER A 39 5.22 -13.06 -5.23
CA SER A 39 4.26 -13.25 -6.31
C SER A 39 2.89 -13.68 -5.77
N VAL A 40 1.83 -13.01 -6.22
CA VAL A 40 0.44 -13.32 -5.87
C VAL A 40 0.10 -14.74 -6.33
N SER A 41 -0.14 -15.64 -5.38
CA SER A 41 -0.66 -16.97 -5.64
C SER A 41 -2.18 -16.96 -5.53
N THR A 42 -2.87 -17.10 -6.68
CA THR A 42 -4.31 -17.35 -6.70
C THR A 42 -4.57 -18.84 -6.44
N ILE A 43 -4.70 -19.19 -5.16
CA ILE A 43 -5.35 -20.43 -4.72
C ILE A 43 -6.82 -20.10 -4.47
N ALA A 44 -7.73 -20.96 -4.91
CA ALA A 44 -9.15 -20.79 -4.69
C ALA A 44 -9.48 -21.16 -3.23
N ASN A 45 -9.80 -20.17 -2.40
CA ASN A 45 -10.48 -20.41 -1.13
C ASN A 45 -11.97 -20.60 -1.43
N GLU A 46 -12.46 -21.83 -1.26
CA GLU A 46 -13.88 -22.08 -0.96
C GLU A 46 -14.08 -21.82 0.54
N GLU A 47 -14.13 -20.54 0.92
CA GLU A 47 -14.58 -20.09 2.23
C GLU A 47 -15.90 -19.34 2.05
N GLU A 48 -16.95 -19.78 2.75
CA GLU A 48 -18.25 -19.10 2.75
C GLU A 48 -18.10 -17.67 3.31
N PRO A 49 -18.77 -16.67 2.72
CA PRO A 49 -18.62 -15.28 3.14
C PRO A 49 -19.16 -15.07 4.57
N MET A 50 -18.45 -14.26 5.35
CA MET A 50 -18.92 -13.83 6.67
C MET A 50 -20.18 -12.97 6.51
N GLU A 51 -21.33 -13.50 6.92
CA GLU A 51 -22.54 -12.69 7.09
C GLU A 51 -22.33 -11.68 8.22
N VAL A 52 -22.47 -10.40 7.88
CA VAL A 52 -22.60 -9.30 8.84
C VAL A 52 -24.09 -9.10 9.09
N ASP A 53 -24.52 -9.33 10.33
CA ASP A 53 -25.91 -9.12 10.77
C ASP A 53 -26.39 -7.71 10.39
N SER A 54 -27.26 -7.65 9.37
CA SER A 54 -27.79 -6.40 8.80
C SER A 54 -29.31 -6.52 8.70
N ASN A 55 -30.00 -6.07 9.76
CA ASN A 55 -31.45 -5.89 9.78
C ASN A 55 -31.82 -4.82 10.81
N ILE A 56 -31.99 -3.58 10.36
CA ILE A 56 -32.79 -2.56 11.05
C ILE A 56 -33.78 -2.03 10.02
N SER A 57 -35.07 -2.22 10.28
CA SER A 57 -36.16 -1.75 9.44
C SER A 57 -36.31 -0.22 9.48
N THR A 58 -36.77 0.34 8.37
CA THR A 58 -37.04 1.76 8.17
C THR A 58 -38.20 2.28 9.02
N GLU A 59 -37.98 3.39 9.71
CA GLU A 59 -38.98 4.44 9.91
C GLU A 59 -38.31 5.83 9.97
N SER A 60 -39.11 6.90 9.85
CA SER A 60 -38.70 8.18 9.27
C SER A 60 -38.11 9.23 10.23
N GLY A 61 -37.16 10.05 9.74
CA GLY A 61 -37.12 11.49 10.11
C GLY A 61 -35.77 12.13 10.49
N MET A 62 -35.18 12.84 9.51
CA MET A 62 -34.36 14.08 9.65
C MET A 62 -32.98 14.09 10.35
N SER A 63 -32.11 14.95 9.77
CA SER A 63 -30.79 15.43 10.21
C SER A 63 -29.61 14.45 10.11
N VAL A 64 -28.49 14.97 9.59
CA VAL A 64 -27.27 14.20 9.27
C VAL A 64 -26.13 14.68 10.17
N HIS A 65 -25.75 13.84 11.13
CA HIS A 65 -24.43 13.87 11.76
C HIS A 65 -23.77 12.50 11.57
N SER A 66 -22.45 12.51 11.38
CA SER A 66 -21.68 11.38 10.89
C SER A 66 -20.99 10.62 12.02
N ASP A 67 -21.59 9.53 12.50
CA ASP A 67 -20.96 8.61 13.45
C ASP A 67 -20.42 7.35 12.74
N THR A 68 -19.10 7.29 12.57
CA THR A 68 -18.38 6.02 12.44
C THR A 68 -18.11 5.46 13.84
N PRO A 69 -18.09 4.13 14.05
CA PRO A 69 -17.83 3.57 15.36
C PRO A 69 -16.33 3.66 15.68
N SER A 70 -15.90 4.78 16.29
CA SER A 70 -14.57 4.88 16.88
C SER A 70 -14.45 3.85 18.01
N VAL A 71 -13.38 3.05 17.96
CA VAL A 71 -12.94 2.27 19.11
C VAL A 71 -12.02 3.19 19.92
N ASP A 72 -12.61 4.19 20.56
CA ASP A 72 -11.88 5.08 21.45
C ASP A 72 -11.52 4.36 22.75
N GLY A 73 -10.22 4.30 23.01
CA GLY A 73 -9.68 3.79 24.25
C GLY A 73 -9.63 4.90 25.31
N SER A 74 -10.58 4.89 26.25
CA SER A 74 -10.41 5.56 27.55
C SER A 74 -10.28 4.52 28.65
N VAL A 75 -9.04 4.11 28.95
CA VAL A 75 -8.73 3.43 30.21
C VAL A 75 -8.67 4.52 31.29
N ASN A 76 -9.83 4.82 31.88
CA ASN A 76 -9.91 5.65 33.08
C ASN A 76 -9.95 4.73 34.30
N THR A 77 -8.83 4.65 35.01
CA THR A 77 -8.72 4.13 36.37
C THR A 77 -9.41 5.07 37.35
N SER A 78 -10.67 4.79 37.71
CA SER A 78 -11.24 5.12 39.03
C SER A 78 -12.70 4.63 39.16
N HIS A 79 -12.97 3.96 40.29
CA HIS A 79 -14.28 3.51 40.78
C HIS A 79 -15.16 2.68 39.83
N ARG A 80 -15.26 1.37 40.14
CA ARG A 80 -16.32 0.48 39.64
C ARG A 80 -17.72 1.00 40.04
N LYS A 81 -18.30 1.93 39.26
CA LYS A 81 -19.74 2.21 39.31
C LYS A 81 -20.48 1.01 38.70
N ALA A 82 -21.31 0.35 39.50
CA ALA A 82 -22.04 -0.85 39.11
C ALA A 82 -23.07 -0.58 37.99
N THR A 83 -22.64 -0.72 36.74
CA THR A 83 -23.54 -0.77 35.59
C THR A 83 -24.29 -2.10 35.61
N LYS A 84 -25.59 -2.06 35.95
CA LYS A 84 -26.49 -3.24 35.95
C LYS A 84 -26.28 -4.08 34.68
N VAL A 85 -25.86 -5.32 34.86
CA VAL A 85 -25.62 -6.24 33.75
C VAL A 85 -26.95 -6.57 33.07
N ARG A 86 -27.11 -6.17 31.80
CA ARG A 86 -28.26 -6.56 30.98
C ARG A 86 -28.25 -8.06 30.73
N GLU A 87 -29.43 -8.65 30.54
CA GLU A 87 -29.59 -10.08 30.24
C GLU A 87 -28.71 -10.54 29.07
N VAL A 88 -28.19 -11.77 29.18
CA VAL A 88 -27.40 -12.39 28.10
C VAL A 88 -28.30 -12.69 26.90
N LYS A 89 -28.07 -12.00 25.78
CA LYS A 89 -28.78 -12.25 24.51
C LYS A 89 -28.22 -13.47 23.79
N TRP A 90 -29.11 -14.39 23.40
CA TRP A 90 -28.77 -15.65 22.74
C TRP A 90 -29.19 -15.60 21.26
N GLU A 91 -28.37 -14.97 20.43
CA GLU A 91 -28.66 -14.71 19.02
C GLU A 91 -27.65 -15.43 18.10
N GLY A 92 -28.10 -15.81 16.89
CA GLY A 92 -27.28 -16.43 15.83
C GLY A 92 -26.41 -17.60 16.30
N PHE A 93 -25.09 -17.47 16.12
CA PHE A 93 -24.08 -18.48 16.47
C PHE A 93 -24.20 -19.04 17.91
N TRP A 94 -24.65 -18.21 18.86
CA TRP A 94 -24.62 -18.51 20.30
C TRP A 94 -25.84 -19.29 20.80
N THR A 95 -26.96 -19.25 20.07
CA THR A 95 -28.21 -19.97 20.39
C THR A 95 -28.00 -21.42 20.81
N SER A 96 -27.08 -22.13 20.15
CA SER A 96 -26.77 -23.54 20.41
C SER A 96 -26.16 -23.81 21.79
N LEU A 97 -25.62 -22.80 22.48
CA LEU A 97 -24.96 -22.89 23.79
C LEU A 97 -25.88 -22.49 24.97
N GLN A 98 -27.15 -22.18 24.72
CA GLN A 98 -28.08 -21.74 25.75
C GLN A 98 -28.22 -22.78 26.89
N PRO A 99 -28.15 -22.37 28.18
CA PRO A 99 -28.25 -23.29 29.30
C PRO A 99 -29.64 -23.93 29.39
N LYS A 100 -29.67 -25.23 29.68
CA LYS A 100 -30.92 -26.04 29.70
C LYS A 100 -31.30 -26.62 31.05
N ASN A 101 -30.38 -26.68 32.01
CA ASN A 101 -30.59 -27.29 33.31
C ASN A 101 -30.76 -26.20 34.39
N PRO A 102 -31.98 -25.95 34.92
CA PRO A 102 -32.23 -24.89 35.90
C PRO A 102 -31.35 -24.97 37.15
N GLU A 103 -30.93 -26.17 37.53
CA GLU A 103 -30.12 -26.40 38.73
C GLU A 103 -28.62 -26.18 38.54
N SER A 104 -28.12 -26.07 37.31
CA SER A 104 -26.68 -25.86 37.10
C SER A 104 -26.28 -24.40 37.38
N LEU A 105 -25.09 -24.21 37.95
CA LEU A 105 -24.51 -22.88 38.15
C LEU A 105 -24.43 -22.10 36.84
N TYR A 106 -24.20 -22.78 35.71
CA TYR A 106 -24.19 -22.16 34.39
C TYR A 106 -25.55 -21.55 34.03
N TYR A 107 -26.67 -22.22 34.31
CA TYR A 107 -28.00 -21.64 34.10
C TYR A 107 -28.23 -20.41 34.98
N LYS A 108 -27.97 -20.53 36.29
CA LYS A 108 -28.19 -19.44 37.27
C LYS A 108 -27.38 -18.20 36.90
N LEU A 109 -26.08 -18.35 36.63
CA LEU A 109 -25.18 -17.25 36.24
C LEU A 109 -25.56 -16.59 34.90
N MET A 110 -26.03 -17.37 33.91
CA MET A 110 -26.41 -16.83 32.61
C MET A 110 -27.80 -16.16 32.59
N LYS A 111 -28.70 -16.54 33.51
CA LYS A 111 -30.06 -15.98 33.62
C LYS A 111 -30.16 -14.81 34.59
N GLN A 112 -29.41 -14.84 35.69
CA GLN A 112 -29.41 -13.80 36.72
C GLN A 112 -28.01 -13.17 36.87
N PRO A 113 -27.47 -12.52 35.81
CA PRO A 113 -26.12 -11.94 35.85
C PRO A 113 -26.00 -10.72 36.78
N GLY A 114 -27.08 -10.27 37.40
CA GLY A 114 -27.09 -9.25 38.46
C GLY A 114 -27.04 -9.82 39.89
N GLU A 115 -27.16 -11.14 40.08
CA GLU A 115 -27.25 -11.80 41.39
C GLU A 115 -26.03 -12.70 41.66
N VAL A 116 -24.92 -12.48 40.94
CA VAL A 116 -23.69 -13.30 40.97
C VAL A 116 -23.13 -13.48 42.38
N GLU A 117 -23.19 -12.44 43.22
CA GLU A 117 -22.77 -12.51 44.62
C GLU A 117 -23.66 -13.45 45.45
N SER A 118 -24.98 -13.39 45.29
CA SER A 118 -25.92 -14.32 45.97
C SER A 118 -25.68 -15.75 45.51
N ILE A 119 -25.49 -15.97 44.20
CA ILE A 119 -25.20 -17.30 43.64
C ILE A 119 -23.88 -17.86 44.18
N ALA A 120 -22.87 -17.01 44.41
CA ALA A 120 -21.61 -17.41 45.05
C ALA A 120 -21.79 -17.76 46.54
N ILE A 121 -22.60 -17.00 47.28
CA ILE A 121 -22.93 -17.30 48.69
C ILE A 121 -23.68 -18.63 48.80
N ASP A 122 -24.71 -18.85 47.97
CA ASP A 122 -25.50 -20.08 47.94
C ASP A 122 -24.64 -21.31 47.58
N PHE A 123 -23.72 -21.14 46.62
CA PHE A 123 -22.73 -22.16 46.27
C PHE A 123 -21.81 -22.49 47.45
N MET A 124 -21.27 -21.49 48.15
CA MET A 124 -20.39 -21.69 49.29
C MET A 124 -21.10 -22.33 50.48
N ASN A 125 -22.36 -21.95 50.76
CA ASN A 125 -23.21 -22.60 51.74
C ASN A 125 -23.44 -24.07 51.39
N THR A 126 -23.68 -24.37 50.11
CA THR A 126 -23.84 -25.75 49.61
C THR A 126 -22.55 -26.56 49.78
N TYR A 127 -21.38 -25.98 49.48
CA TYR A 127 -20.08 -26.62 49.67
C TYR A 127 -19.77 -26.91 51.16
N SER A 128 -20.07 -25.95 52.04
CA SER A 128 -19.86 -26.12 53.50
C SER A 128 -20.76 -27.19 54.10
N ASN A 129 -21.99 -27.35 53.60
CA ASN A 129 -22.94 -28.37 54.05
C ASN A 129 -22.65 -29.77 53.45
N ASP A 130 -22.39 -29.85 52.15
CA ASP A 130 -21.94 -31.08 51.47
C ASP A 130 -20.88 -30.77 50.41
N LYS A 131 -19.63 -31.06 50.78
CA LYS A 131 -18.45 -30.88 49.92
C LYS A 131 -18.57 -31.67 48.60
N LYS A 132 -19.20 -32.84 48.59
CA LYS A 132 -19.34 -33.65 47.38
C LYS A 132 -20.28 -32.97 46.38
N THR A 133 -21.44 -32.51 46.83
CA THR A 133 -22.39 -31.77 45.99
C THR A 133 -21.80 -30.45 45.51
N GLY A 134 -21.13 -29.69 46.39
CA GLY A 134 -20.41 -28.46 46.01
C GLY A 134 -19.36 -28.69 44.91
N ILE A 135 -18.50 -29.71 45.05
CA ILE A 135 -17.52 -30.06 44.01
C ILE A 135 -18.20 -30.44 42.69
N ILE A 136 -19.26 -31.25 42.71
CA ILE A 136 -19.97 -31.65 41.48
C ILE A 136 -20.57 -30.42 40.77
N LEU A 137 -21.09 -29.43 41.49
CA LEU A 137 -21.66 -28.21 40.91
C LEU A 137 -20.62 -27.35 40.17
N ILE A 138 -19.45 -27.11 40.76
CA ILE A 138 -18.41 -26.31 40.11
C ILE A 138 -17.71 -27.06 38.97
N LEU A 139 -17.53 -28.38 39.10
CA LEU A 139 -17.07 -29.21 37.98
C LEU A 139 -18.07 -29.22 36.82
N GLN A 140 -19.38 -29.23 37.11
CA GLN A 140 -20.43 -29.10 36.08
C GLN A 140 -20.36 -27.76 35.36
N LEU A 141 -20.11 -26.65 36.07
CA LEU A 141 -19.90 -25.33 35.45
C LEU A 141 -18.74 -25.35 34.44
N CYS A 142 -17.61 -25.98 34.80
CA CYS A 142 -16.46 -26.14 33.90
C CYS A 142 -16.80 -26.95 32.63
N VAL A 143 -17.64 -27.99 32.77
CA VAL A 143 -18.10 -28.84 31.66
C VAL A 143 -19.12 -28.12 30.77
N ASP A 144 -20.08 -27.40 31.35
CA ASP A 144 -21.08 -26.61 30.63
C ASP A 144 -20.40 -25.52 29.77
N LEU A 145 -19.38 -24.84 30.31
CA LEU A 145 -18.58 -23.84 29.58
C LEU A 145 -17.83 -24.41 28.35
N CYS A 146 -17.50 -25.71 28.36
CA CYS A 146 -16.90 -26.39 27.21
C CYS A 146 -17.91 -26.67 26.07
N GLY A 147 -19.21 -26.40 26.28
CA GLY A 147 -20.27 -26.61 25.28
C GLY A 147 -20.99 -27.96 25.36
N TYR A 148 -20.75 -28.75 26.41
CA TYR A 148 -21.54 -29.95 26.70
C TYR A 148 -22.92 -29.55 27.25
N LYS A 149 -23.96 -30.34 26.95
CA LYS A 149 -25.37 -30.01 27.25
C LYS A 149 -26.13 -31.13 27.95
N LYS A 150 -25.66 -32.38 27.78
CA LYS A 150 -26.27 -33.62 28.30
C LYS A 150 -25.34 -34.33 29.29
N LEU A 151 -24.04 -34.04 29.27
CA LEU A 151 -23.08 -34.62 30.21
C LEU A 151 -23.33 -34.11 31.64
N SER A 152 -23.70 -35.02 32.54
CA SER A 152 -23.85 -34.75 33.98
C SER A 152 -22.66 -35.31 34.74
N VAL A 153 -21.87 -34.45 35.36
CA VAL A 153 -20.63 -34.79 36.08
C VAL A 153 -20.90 -35.79 37.20
N GLY A 154 -21.97 -35.58 37.98
CA GLY A 154 -22.31 -36.43 39.13
C GLY A 154 -22.65 -37.89 38.82
N LYS A 155 -22.79 -38.27 37.54
CA LYS A 155 -22.99 -39.67 37.11
C LYS A 155 -21.68 -40.41 36.76
N VAL A 156 -20.57 -39.70 36.61
CA VAL A 156 -19.32 -40.24 36.04
C VAL A 156 -18.09 -39.88 36.88
N TYR A 157 -18.10 -38.72 37.53
CA TYR A 157 -17.02 -38.28 38.40
C TYR A 157 -17.07 -39.00 39.75
N SER A 158 -15.95 -39.61 40.13
CA SER A 158 -15.82 -40.36 41.38
C SER A 158 -15.10 -39.53 42.41
N PHE A 159 -15.87 -38.97 43.37
CA PHE A 159 -15.33 -38.13 44.44
C PHE A 159 -14.33 -38.87 45.34
N SER A 160 -14.55 -40.16 45.60
CA SER A 160 -13.65 -40.99 46.41
C SER A 160 -12.34 -41.34 45.71
N GLU A 161 -12.37 -41.51 44.38
CA GLU A 161 -11.21 -41.97 43.60
C GLU A 161 -10.40 -40.82 42.97
N GLN A 162 -10.88 -39.57 43.11
CA GLN A 162 -10.21 -38.36 42.58
C GLN A 162 -9.90 -38.46 41.08
N ASN A 163 -10.83 -39.03 40.31
CA ASN A 163 -10.59 -39.47 38.93
C ASN A 163 -10.54 -38.35 37.86
N SER A 164 -10.12 -37.12 38.22
CA SER A 164 -10.11 -35.93 37.36
C SER A 164 -9.39 -36.16 36.01
N LYS A 165 -8.24 -36.84 36.02
CA LYS A 165 -7.48 -37.16 34.80
C LYS A 165 -8.21 -38.13 33.88
N GLU A 166 -8.79 -39.18 34.46
CA GLU A 166 -9.57 -40.20 33.73
C GLU A 166 -10.88 -39.61 33.20
N PHE A 167 -11.56 -38.79 34.00
CA PHE A 167 -12.79 -38.11 33.60
C PHE A 167 -12.54 -37.15 32.42
N VAL A 168 -11.46 -36.35 32.45
CA VAL A 168 -11.05 -35.52 31.30
C VAL A 168 -10.63 -36.37 30.08
N GLN A 169 -10.16 -37.60 30.26
CA GLN A 169 -9.93 -38.53 29.15
C GLN A 169 -11.25 -39.05 28.56
N LYS A 170 -12.19 -39.53 29.39
CA LYS A 170 -13.53 -39.97 28.99
C LYS A 170 -14.35 -38.87 28.33
N MET A 171 -14.19 -37.62 28.78
CA MET A 171 -14.72 -36.44 28.10
C MET A 171 -14.30 -36.41 26.63
N LYS A 172 -13.02 -36.68 26.31
CA LYS A 172 -12.50 -36.59 24.93
C LYS A 172 -13.04 -37.69 24.00
N SER A 173 -13.20 -38.92 24.50
CA SER A 173 -13.53 -40.11 23.71
C SER A 173 -15.02 -40.47 23.76
N GLU A 174 -15.45 -40.93 24.92
CA GLU A 174 -16.73 -41.62 25.18
C GLU A 174 -17.90 -40.65 25.35
N LEU A 175 -17.64 -39.51 26.00
CA LEU A 175 -18.69 -38.59 26.45
C LEU A 175 -18.87 -37.36 25.52
N MET A 176 -18.06 -37.21 24.47
CA MET A 176 -18.21 -36.12 23.48
C MET A 176 -19.50 -36.30 22.66
N GLU A 177 -20.43 -35.36 22.87
CA GLU A 177 -21.73 -35.29 22.19
C GLU A 177 -21.59 -35.10 20.66
N GLU A 178 -22.47 -35.70 19.86
CA GLU A 178 -22.44 -35.55 18.39
C GLU A 178 -22.56 -34.09 17.95
N ASP A 179 -23.40 -33.28 18.60
CA ASP A 179 -23.55 -31.86 18.26
C ASP A 179 -22.23 -31.10 18.45
N LEU A 180 -21.47 -31.43 19.51
CA LEU A 180 -20.18 -30.81 19.80
C LEU A 180 -19.09 -31.35 18.86
N LYS A 181 -19.12 -32.64 18.49
CA LYS A 181 -18.27 -33.24 17.44
C LYS A 181 -18.51 -32.60 16.06
N LYS A 182 -19.77 -32.33 15.70
CA LYS A 182 -20.15 -31.76 14.39
C LYS A 182 -19.91 -30.25 14.30
N THR A 183 -20.22 -29.50 15.36
CA THR A 183 -20.18 -28.04 15.32
C THR A 183 -18.90 -27.43 15.90
N GLY A 184 -18.22 -28.12 16.82
CA GLY A 184 -17.03 -27.61 17.52
C GLY A 184 -17.28 -26.35 18.37
N LYS A 185 -18.53 -25.93 18.57
CA LYS A 185 -18.88 -24.65 19.22
C LYS A 185 -18.73 -24.72 20.73
N PHE A 186 -18.00 -23.76 21.31
CA PHE A 186 -17.87 -23.54 22.75
C PHE A 186 -17.79 -22.05 23.06
N VAL A 187 -17.96 -21.67 24.33
CA VAL A 187 -18.14 -20.28 24.77
C VAL A 187 -16.99 -19.35 24.33
N PHE A 188 -15.74 -19.78 24.52
CA PHE A 188 -14.55 -18.94 24.30
C PHE A 188 -13.91 -19.10 22.91
N MET A 189 -14.66 -19.64 21.93
CA MET A 189 -14.16 -19.95 20.59
C MET A 189 -13.78 -18.73 19.75
N LYS A 190 -14.49 -17.60 19.87
CA LYS A 190 -14.24 -16.36 19.11
C LYS A 190 -14.36 -15.12 19.99
N ILE A 191 -13.50 -14.13 19.76
CA ILE A 191 -13.59 -12.81 20.41
C ILE A 191 -14.91 -12.16 19.97
N SER A 192 -15.74 -11.75 20.94
CA SER A 192 -17.07 -11.21 20.69
C SER A 192 -17.64 -10.52 21.93
N ARG A 193 -18.62 -9.62 21.74
CA ARG A 193 -19.37 -8.99 22.85
C ARG A 193 -20.08 -10.01 23.75
N PHE A 194 -20.58 -11.11 23.17
CA PHE A 194 -21.18 -12.21 23.92
C PHE A 194 -20.12 -12.90 24.82
N GLY A 195 -18.97 -13.24 24.24
CA GLY A 195 -17.86 -13.86 24.96
C GLY A 195 -17.33 -13.00 26.10
N SER A 196 -17.21 -11.68 25.93
CA SER A 196 -16.73 -10.78 27.00
C SER A 196 -17.73 -10.59 28.14
N VAL A 197 -19.05 -10.62 27.86
CA VAL A 197 -20.07 -10.59 28.92
C VAL A 197 -20.00 -11.85 29.79
N ILE A 198 -19.88 -13.04 29.18
CA ILE A 198 -19.73 -14.29 29.94
C ILE A 198 -18.40 -14.32 30.70
N ASP A 199 -17.32 -13.88 30.06
CA ASP A 199 -15.99 -13.80 30.68
C ASP A 199 -16.00 -12.94 31.96
N ARG A 200 -16.71 -11.80 31.94
CA ARG A 200 -16.93 -10.97 33.14
C ARG A 200 -17.77 -11.67 34.21
N ILE A 201 -18.90 -12.29 33.84
CA ILE A 201 -19.78 -13.00 34.81
C ILE A 201 -19.00 -14.11 35.53
N ILE A 202 -18.19 -14.87 34.79
CA ILE A 202 -17.34 -15.91 35.38
C ILE A 202 -16.21 -15.32 36.23
N SER A 203 -15.56 -14.22 35.80
CA SER A 203 -14.58 -13.49 36.62
C SER A 203 -15.18 -13.01 37.95
N GLU A 204 -16.35 -12.39 37.93
CA GLU A 204 -17.04 -11.89 39.13
C GLU A 204 -17.42 -13.05 40.06
N PHE A 205 -18.03 -14.12 39.53
CA PHE A 205 -18.38 -15.31 40.30
C PHE A 205 -17.16 -15.94 40.98
N LEU A 206 -16.08 -16.19 40.23
CA LEU A 206 -14.86 -16.81 40.78
C LEU A 206 -14.16 -15.89 41.80
N GLY A 207 -14.21 -14.57 41.60
CA GLY A 207 -13.74 -13.58 42.58
C GLY A 207 -14.49 -13.67 43.91
N HIS A 208 -15.83 -13.72 43.88
CA HIS A 208 -16.63 -13.91 45.09
C HIS A 208 -16.38 -15.28 45.74
N VAL A 209 -16.25 -16.36 44.96
CA VAL A 209 -15.94 -17.70 45.50
C VAL A 209 -14.57 -17.71 46.20
N VAL A 210 -13.52 -17.17 45.59
CA VAL A 210 -12.17 -17.07 46.18
C VAL A 210 -12.18 -16.21 47.46
N LEU A 211 -12.94 -15.13 47.48
CA LEU A 211 -13.12 -14.26 48.66
C LEU A 211 -13.81 -14.97 49.82
N LEU A 212 -14.97 -15.60 49.57
CA LEU A 212 -15.76 -16.30 50.59
C LEU A 212 -15.06 -17.56 51.12
N SER A 213 -14.26 -18.21 50.29
CA SER A 213 -13.48 -19.40 50.67
C SER A 213 -12.21 -19.09 51.47
N LEU A 214 -11.71 -17.84 51.44
CA LEU A 214 -10.74 -17.35 52.43
C LEU A 214 -11.39 -17.19 53.81
N GLN A 215 -12.62 -16.63 53.86
CA GLN A 215 -13.36 -16.36 55.10
C GLN A 215 -13.87 -17.63 55.79
N SER A 216 -14.30 -18.63 55.01
CA SER A 216 -14.81 -19.92 55.48
C SER A 216 -13.75 -21.02 55.58
N GLU A 217 -12.48 -20.69 55.29
CA GLU A 217 -11.34 -21.63 55.17
C GLU A 217 -11.52 -22.79 54.18
N ALA A 218 -12.57 -22.75 53.35
CA ALA A 218 -12.90 -23.78 52.37
C ALA A 218 -11.81 -24.02 51.30
N LEU A 219 -10.93 -23.04 51.04
CA LEU A 219 -9.75 -23.22 50.18
C LEU A 219 -8.61 -24.00 50.86
N PHE A 220 -8.52 -23.94 52.19
CA PHE A 220 -7.45 -24.54 52.97
C PHE A 220 -7.75 -25.97 53.43
N ASP A 221 -8.96 -26.48 53.17
CA ASP A 221 -9.35 -27.86 53.48
C ASP A 221 -8.67 -28.92 52.59
N GLY A 222 -7.94 -28.48 51.55
CA GLY A 222 -7.23 -29.31 50.59
C GLY A 222 -8.12 -30.09 49.60
N ILE A 223 -9.43 -30.14 49.83
CA ILE A 223 -10.42 -30.81 48.97
C ILE A 223 -10.68 -29.96 47.74
N PHE A 224 -10.91 -28.65 47.91
CA PHE A 224 -11.12 -27.75 46.77
C PHE A 224 -9.96 -27.81 45.76
N THR A 225 -8.72 -27.76 46.27
CA THR A 225 -7.49 -27.89 45.47
C THR A 225 -7.39 -29.23 44.74
N ARG A 226 -7.58 -30.35 45.46
CA ARG A 226 -7.48 -31.72 44.89
C ARG A 226 -8.53 -32.02 43.81
N HIS A 227 -9.70 -31.40 43.89
CA HIS A 227 -10.79 -31.66 42.94
C HIS A 227 -10.90 -30.59 41.85
N VAL A 228 -10.97 -29.31 42.21
CA VAL A 228 -11.25 -28.21 41.26
C VAL A 228 -9.99 -27.81 40.50
N LEU A 229 -8.92 -27.47 41.22
CA LEU A 229 -7.69 -26.97 40.59
C LEU A 229 -7.00 -28.08 39.78
N GLU A 230 -6.97 -29.32 40.26
CA GLU A 230 -6.44 -30.46 39.50
C GLU A 230 -7.31 -30.85 38.30
N PHE A 231 -8.63 -30.67 38.35
CA PHE A 231 -9.47 -30.85 37.16
C PHE A 231 -9.19 -29.79 36.10
N ILE A 232 -9.08 -28.52 36.50
CA ILE A 232 -8.74 -27.41 35.58
C ILE A 232 -7.32 -27.57 35.01
N ASN A 233 -6.37 -28.07 35.81
CA ASN A 233 -5.05 -28.51 35.36
C ASN A 233 -5.16 -29.57 34.26
N CYS A 234 -5.88 -30.68 34.53
CA CYS A 234 -6.14 -31.74 33.55
C CYS A 234 -6.83 -31.23 32.26
N MET A 235 -7.76 -30.27 32.35
CA MET A 235 -8.40 -29.63 31.21
C MET A 235 -7.40 -28.82 30.37
N SER A 236 -6.50 -28.08 31.02
CA SER A 236 -5.54 -27.17 30.38
C SER A 236 -4.50 -27.88 29.49
N PHE A 237 -4.27 -29.18 29.72
CA PHE A 237 -3.43 -30.04 28.87
C PHE A 237 -4.24 -30.99 27.96
N SER A 238 -5.51 -30.68 27.70
CA SER A 238 -6.34 -31.39 26.73
C SER A 238 -5.87 -31.17 25.28
N LEU A 239 -6.03 -32.20 24.44
CA LEU A 239 -5.84 -32.09 22.98
C LEU A 239 -7.08 -31.51 22.27
N LEU A 240 -8.25 -31.49 22.92
CA LEU A 240 -9.46 -30.87 22.36
C LEU A 240 -9.51 -29.40 22.74
N SER A 241 -9.52 -28.51 21.73
CA SER A 241 -9.46 -27.05 21.93
C SER A 241 -10.60 -26.50 22.80
N CYS A 242 -11.82 -27.06 22.73
CA CYS A 242 -12.94 -26.64 23.59
C CYS A 242 -12.66 -26.86 25.09
N ILE A 243 -12.11 -28.03 25.45
CA ILE A 243 -11.70 -28.34 26.83
C ILE A 243 -10.47 -27.52 27.21
N ARG A 244 -9.47 -27.45 26.32
CA ARG A 244 -8.19 -26.80 26.59
C ARG A 244 -8.35 -25.30 26.82
N VAL A 245 -9.00 -24.61 25.89
CA VAL A 245 -9.20 -23.15 25.97
C VAL A 245 -10.05 -22.80 27.20
N THR A 246 -11.10 -23.57 27.48
CA THR A 246 -11.92 -23.35 28.68
C THR A 246 -11.12 -23.57 29.96
N GLY A 247 -10.33 -24.65 30.04
CA GLY A 247 -9.44 -24.92 31.17
C GLY A 247 -8.46 -23.76 31.43
N VAL A 248 -7.72 -23.32 30.40
CA VAL A 248 -6.75 -22.24 30.56
C VAL A 248 -7.45 -20.89 30.85
N VAL A 249 -8.63 -20.60 30.28
CA VAL A 249 -9.41 -19.40 30.67
C VAL A 249 -9.79 -19.46 32.15
N LEU A 250 -10.17 -20.61 32.69
CA LEU A 250 -10.44 -20.75 34.12
C LEU A 250 -9.17 -20.58 34.97
N VAL A 251 -8.00 -21.11 34.54
CA VAL A 251 -6.70 -20.83 35.18
C VAL A 251 -6.44 -19.33 35.24
N LEU A 252 -6.61 -18.61 34.12
CA LEU A 252 -6.47 -17.15 34.06
C LEU A 252 -7.36 -16.46 35.09
N LYS A 253 -8.66 -16.80 35.12
CA LYS A 253 -9.62 -16.13 36.02
C LYS A 253 -9.38 -16.44 37.50
N PHE A 254 -9.01 -17.68 37.84
CA PHE A 254 -8.59 -18.01 39.21
C PHE A 254 -7.30 -17.27 39.58
N LEU A 255 -6.30 -17.22 38.69
CA LEU A 255 -5.04 -16.51 38.94
C LEU A 255 -5.27 -15.02 39.20
N THR A 256 -6.09 -14.36 38.37
CA THR A 256 -6.51 -12.97 38.58
C THR A 256 -7.27 -12.79 39.90
N ALA A 257 -8.22 -13.66 40.23
CA ALA A 257 -8.94 -13.61 41.49
C ALA A 257 -8.04 -13.77 42.73
N PHE A 258 -7.03 -14.65 42.67
CA PHE A 258 -6.04 -14.80 43.74
C PHE A 258 -5.08 -13.62 43.83
N VAL A 259 -4.69 -13.01 42.71
CA VAL A 259 -3.88 -11.78 42.68
C VAL A 259 -4.65 -10.60 43.27
N ASP A 260 -5.92 -10.40 42.89
CA ASP A 260 -6.81 -9.39 43.46
C ASP A 260 -7.02 -9.58 44.96
N LEU A 261 -7.23 -10.83 45.41
CA LEU A 261 -7.33 -11.18 46.82
C LEU A 261 -6.03 -10.84 47.56
N TYR A 262 -4.88 -11.19 46.98
CA TYR A 262 -3.57 -10.97 47.59
C TYR A 262 -3.27 -9.48 47.75
N ALA A 263 -3.58 -8.66 46.74
CA ALA A 263 -3.53 -7.20 46.84
C ALA A 263 -4.44 -6.65 47.95
N LYS A 264 -5.69 -7.10 48.00
CA LYS A 264 -6.70 -6.54 48.92
C LYS A 264 -6.49 -6.94 50.39
N TYR A 265 -5.94 -8.12 50.67
CA TYR A 265 -5.86 -8.67 52.04
C TYR A 265 -4.46 -8.70 52.65
N PHE A 266 -3.39 -8.79 51.86
CA PHE A 266 -2.03 -9.04 52.39
C PHE A 266 -1.01 -7.94 52.09
N ASN A 267 -1.39 -6.90 51.32
CA ASN A 267 -0.49 -5.80 50.97
C ASN A 267 -0.55 -4.61 51.95
N ASP A 268 -1.71 -4.34 52.57
CA ASP A 268 -1.91 -3.28 53.59
C ASP A 268 -1.15 -3.52 54.91
N VAL A 269 -0.60 -4.72 55.14
CA VAL A 269 0.02 -5.11 56.42
C VAL A 269 1.48 -4.64 56.56
N ARG A 270 2.08 -3.99 55.54
CA ARG A 270 3.50 -3.62 55.55
C ARG A 270 3.92 -2.60 56.62
N ASP A 271 2.99 -1.86 57.24
CA ASP A 271 3.32 -0.65 57.99
C ASP A 271 3.38 -0.77 59.53
N LYS A 272 3.00 -1.91 60.13
CA LYS A 272 3.00 -2.04 61.62
C LYS A 272 3.56 -3.37 62.13
N ASN A 273 4.72 -3.23 62.79
CA ASN A 273 5.45 -4.21 63.63
C ASN A 273 6.31 -5.25 62.89
N GLY A 274 7.56 -4.87 62.62
CA GLY A 274 8.64 -5.81 62.30
C GLY A 274 9.09 -6.63 63.52
N ASN A 275 8.21 -7.49 64.05
CA ASN A 275 8.55 -8.53 65.01
C ASN A 275 8.05 -9.87 64.50
N SER A 276 8.99 -10.79 64.26
CA SER A 276 8.73 -12.12 63.72
C SER A 276 8.04 -13.03 64.74
N VAL A 277 6.73 -13.20 64.57
CA VAL A 277 5.96 -14.34 65.08
C VAL A 277 5.12 -14.83 63.90
N GLU A 278 5.23 -16.10 63.51
CA GLU A 278 4.41 -16.67 62.45
C GLU A 278 2.93 -16.63 62.88
N THR A 279 2.16 -15.72 62.28
CA THR A 279 0.73 -15.59 62.57
C THR A 279 -0.08 -16.57 61.71
N PRO A 280 -1.33 -16.89 62.09
CA PRO A 280 -2.24 -17.62 61.20
C PRO A 280 -2.47 -16.92 59.85
N GLU A 281 -2.26 -15.60 59.77
CA GLU A 281 -2.38 -14.80 58.54
C GLU A 281 -1.19 -15.03 57.60
N ASP A 282 0.03 -15.19 58.12
CA ASP A 282 1.22 -15.53 57.32
C ASP A 282 1.08 -16.90 56.64
N ASN A 283 0.50 -17.88 57.34
CA ASN A 283 0.20 -19.20 56.76
C ASN A 283 -0.85 -19.12 55.63
N LYS A 284 -1.89 -18.30 55.79
CA LYS A 284 -2.88 -18.05 54.73
C LYS A 284 -2.27 -17.31 53.54
N LYS A 285 -1.38 -16.36 53.79
CA LYS A 285 -0.61 -15.63 52.77
C LYS A 285 0.25 -16.56 51.93
N PHE A 286 1.07 -17.41 52.58
CA PHE A 286 1.93 -18.39 51.90
C PHE A 286 1.13 -19.40 51.07
N ALA A 287 -0.04 -19.84 51.55
CA ALA A 287 -0.93 -20.70 50.80
C ALA A 287 -1.51 -20.01 49.55
N VAL A 288 -1.89 -18.74 49.64
CA VAL A 288 -2.33 -17.94 48.47
C VAL A 288 -1.19 -17.75 47.47
N GLU A 289 0.03 -17.43 47.91
CA GLU A 289 1.22 -17.37 47.04
C GLU A 289 1.46 -18.70 46.31
N THR A 290 1.30 -19.83 47.01
CA THR A 290 1.42 -21.18 46.44
C THR A 290 0.36 -21.44 45.35
N PHE A 291 -0.88 -20.98 45.54
CA PHE A 291 -1.92 -21.09 44.50
C PHE A 291 -1.62 -20.21 43.28
N ILE A 292 -1.12 -18.99 43.49
CA ILE A 292 -0.71 -18.08 42.42
C ILE A 292 0.44 -18.72 41.61
N ASP A 293 1.45 -19.29 42.25
CA ASP A 293 2.56 -19.96 41.56
C ASP A 293 2.12 -21.23 40.81
N PHE A 294 1.25 -22.06 41.41
CA PHE A 294 0.70 -23.25 40.74
C PHE A 294 -0.07 -22.87 39.46
N LEU A 295 -0.97 -21.88 39.55
CA LEU A 295 -1.75 -21.42 38.40
C LEU A 295 -0.86 -20.71 37.36
N TYR A 296 0.15 -19.95 37.80
CA TYR A 296 1.11 -19.30 36.90
C TYR A 296 1.95 -20.32 36.12
N ILE A 297 2.33 -21.46 36.71
CA ILE A 297 3.03 -22.55 36.00
C ILE A 297 2.15 -23.14 34.89
N ILE A 298 0.85 -23.37 35.17
CA ILE A 298 -0.08 -23.88 34.15
C ILE A 298 -0.27 -22.85 33.03
N TYR A 299 -0.37 -21.57 33.37
CA TYR A 299 -0.40 -20.45 32.42
C TYR A 299 0.86 -20.41 31.54
N ASP A 300 2.04 -20.46 32.15
CA ASP A 300 3.34 -20.32 31.47
C ASP A 300 3.58 -21.44 30.44
N GLN A 301 3.07 -22.64 30.72
CA GLN A 301 3.09 -23.79 29.80
C GLN A 301 2.02 -23.71 28.69
N ASN A 302 1.01 -22.84 28.82
CA ASN A 302 -0.13 -22.74 27.89
C ASN A 302 -0.28 -21.38 27.19
N VAL A 303 0.55 -20.38 27.48
CA VAL A 303 0.50 -19.07 26.80
C VAL A 303 0.94 -19.15 25.32
N LEU A 304 1.80 -20.10 24.95
CA LEU A 304 2.36 -20.25 23.59
C LEU A 304 1.85 -21.48 22.84
N ILE A 305 0.56 -21.79 22.94
CA ILE A 305 -0.03 -22.93 22.23
C ILE A 305 0.22 -22.82 20.71
N PRO A 306 0.78 -23.85 20.06
CA PRO A 306 1.10 -23.79 18.62
C PRO A 306 -0.15 -23.88 17.71
N ASP A 307 -1.31 -24.24 18.25
CA ASP A 307 -2.58 -24.25 17.51
C ASP A 307 -3.04 -22.83 17.17
N ASN A 308 -2.99 -22.48 15.88
CA ASN A 308 -3.47 -21.21 15.35
C ASN A 308 -4.95 -20.93 15.63
N LYS A 309 -5.78 -21.97 15.88
CA LYS A 309 -7.20 -21.80 16.24
C LYS A 309 -7.38 -21.29 17.67
N CYS A 310 -6.37 -21.42 18.54
CA CYS A 310 -6.39 -20.94 19.92
C CYS A 310 -5.94 -19.46 20.08
N TYR A 311 -5.98 -18.65 19.00
CA TYR A 311 -5.57 -17.24 19.04
C TYR A 311 -6.36 -16.40 20.08
N THR A 312 -7.63 -16.73 20.32
CA THR A 312 -8.49 -16.07 21.32
C THR A 312 -7.95 -16.21 22.75
N LEU A 313 -7.35 -17.36 23.06
CA LEU A 313 -6.74 -17.62 24.35
C LEU A 313 -5.46 -16.77 24.50
N LYS A 314 -4.61 -16.72 23.47
CA LYS A 314 -3.38 -15.92 23.50
C LYS A 314 -3.64 -14.43 23.73
N VAL A 315 -4.72 -13.90 23.13
CA VAL A 315 -5.21 -12.53 23.39
C VAL A 315 -5.56 -12.34 24.87
N LYS A 316 -6.38 -13.24 25.44
CA LYS A 316 -6.70 -13.18 26.88
C LYS A 316 -5.47 -13.31 27.77
N CYS A 317 -4.52 -14.18 27.42
CA CYS A 317 -3.25 -14.32 28.14
C CYS A 317 -2.44 -13.01 28.19
N ALA A 318 -2.44 -12.23 27.10
CA ALA A 318 -1.78 -10.91 27.09
C ALA A 318 -2.53 -9.87 27.93
N GLN A 319 -3.86 -9.91 27.95
CA GLN A 319 -4.71 -8.98 28.70
C GLN A 319 -4.60 -9.20 30.21
N GLU A 320 -4.76 -10.44 30.68
CA GLU A 320 -4.66 -10.79 32.11
C GLU A 320 -3.23 -10.58 32.64
N MET A 321 -2.20 -10.83 31.82
CA MET A 321 -0.81 -10.52 32.19
C MET A 321 -0.61 -9.03 32.48
N CYS A 322 -1.29 -8.12 31.75
CA CYS A 322 -1.22 -6.68 32.02
C CYS A 322 -1.67 -6.38 33.45
N HIS A 323 -2.87 -6.85 33.80
CA HIS A 323 -3.47 -6.67 35.13
C HIS A 323 -2.58 -7.23 36.24
N TRP A 324 -1.99 -8.42 36.07
CA TRP A 324 -1.09 -8.99 37.08
C TRP A 324 0.18 -8.16 37.30
N ILE A 325 0.74 -7.58 36.24
CA ILE A 325 1.92 -6.71 36.33
C ILE A 325 1.56 -5.39 37.01
N GLU A 326 0.42 -4.79 36.66
CA GLU A 326 -0.08 -3.56 37.27
C GLU A 326 -0.29 -3.74 38.79
N MET A 327 -0.85 -4.87 39.22
CA MET A 327 -1.05 -5.15 40.65
C MET A 327 0.24 -5.50 41.41
N PHE A 328 1.22 -6.17 40.78
CA PHE A 328 2.48 -6.62 41.41
C PHE A 328 3.68 -6.62 40.46
N PRO A 329 4.27 -5.45 40.14
CA PRO A 329 5.33 -5.34 39.14
C PRO A 329 6.57 -6.16 39.53
N ASP A 330 7.05 -6.04 40.77
CA ASP A 330 8.17 -6.83 41.32
C ASP A 330 8.07 -8.33 41.03
N ILE A 331 6.88 -8.89 41.29
CA ILE A 331 6.68 -10.33 41.27
C ILE A 331 6.57 -10.81 39.82
N PHE A 332 5.79 -10.13 38.99
CA PHE A 332 5.56 -10.59 37.61
C PHE A 332 6.70 -10.19 36.67
N ILE A 333 7.26 -8.98 36.76
CA ILE A 333 8.38 -8.51 35.92
C ILE A 333 9.69 -9.19 36.34
N LEU A 334 10.11 -9.04 37.60
CA LEU A 334 11.46 -9.40 38.03
C LEU A 334 11.59 -10.90 38.38
N LYS A 335 10.67 -11.43 39.20
CA LYS A 335 10.72 -12.85 39.65
C LYS A 335 10.21 -13.81 38.57
N ARG A 336 8.97 -13.63 38.12
CA ARG A 336 8.26 -14.56 37.19
C ARG A 336 8.55 -14.32 35.71
N ARG A 337 9.24 -13.23 35.35
CA ARG A 337 9.74 -12.89 33.99
C ARG A 337 8.66 -12.89 32.90
N CYS A 338 7.44 -12.45 33.24
CA CYS A 338 6.28 -12.45 32.34
C CYS A 338 6.52 -11.74 30.99
N LEU A 339 7.34 -10.69 30.97
CA LEU A 339 7.74 -9.96 29.76
C LEU A 339 8.40 -10.84 28.70
N GLY A 340 9.03 -11.95 29.10
CA GLY A 340 9.55 -12.96 28.16
C GLY A 340 8.46 -13.70 27.39
N ARG A 341 7.30 -13.93 28.01
CA ARG A 341 6.12 -14.51 27.35
C ARG A 341 5.40 -13.46 26.51
N LEU A 342 5.29 -12.22 26.99
CA LEU A 342 4.73 -11.12 26.21
C LEU A 342 5.53 -10.90 24.93
N ALA A 343 6.86 -10.91 25.03
CA ALA A 343 7.75 -10.83 23.88
C ALA A 343 7.50 -11.93 22.84
N GLN A 344 7.24 -13.16 23.28
CA GLN A 344 6.93 -14.28 22.39
C GLN A 344 5.55 -14.12 21.73
N LEU A 345 4.56 -13.52 22.40
CA LEU A 345 3.25 -13.19 21.81
C LEU A 345 3.32 -12.04 20.78
N VAL A 346 4.20 -11.05 20.97
CA VAL A 346 4.48 -10.01 19.95
C VAL A 346 5.07 -10.61 18.67
N LEU A 347 5.66 -11.81 18.73
CA LEU A 347 6.19 -12.54 17.57
C LEU A 347 5.22 -13.56 16.94
N ASP A 348 3.99 -13.67 17.43
CA ASP A 348 3.02 -14.69 16.98
C ASP A 348 2.62 -14.54 15.49
N HIS A 349 2.25 -15.64 14.84
CA HIS A 349 1.81 -15.63 13.44
C HIS A 349 0.47 -14.90 13.23
N ASN A 350 -0.41 -14.88 14.23
CA ASN A 350 -1.73 -14.26 14.13
C ASN A 350 -1.68 -12.75 14.42
N GLU A 351 -2.23 -11.94 13.50
CA GLU A 351 -2.25 -10.47 13.61
C GLU A 351 -2.92 -9.97 14.90
N ILE A 352 -4.05 -10.58 15.30
CA ILE A 352 -4.84 -10.16 16.46
C ILE A 352 -4.05 -10.40 17.76
N VAL A 353 -3.29 -11.50 17.81
CA VAL A 353 -2.40 -11.81 18.95
C VAL A 353 -1.27 -10.79 19.04
N ARG A 354 -0.58 -10.51 17.93
CA ARG A 354 0.46 -9.46 17.90
C ARG A 354 -0.10 -8.10 18.29
N ARG A 355 -1.28 -7.74 17.79
CA ARG A 355 -1.93 -6.45 18.09
C ARG A 355 -2.26 -6.32 19.57
N SER A 356 -2.86 -7.35 20.18
CA SER A 356 -3.17 -7.37 21.62
C SER A 356 -1.92 -7.39 22.50
N ALA A 357 -0.86 -8.10 22.11
CA ALA A 357 0.39 -8.11 22.86
C ALA A 357 1.07 -6.72 22.82
N LEU A 358 0.97 -6.00 21.69
CA LEU A 358 1.41 -4.61 21.60
C LEU A 358 0.50 -3.64 22.39
N ASP A 359 -0.81 -3.89 22.51
CA ASP A 359 -1.67 -3.12 23.42
C ASP A 359 -1.24 -3.29 24.89
N THR A 360 -0.93 -4.52 25.32
CA THR A 360 -0.33 -4.78 26.64
C THR A 360 1.03 -4.08 26.81
N CYS A 361 1.94 -4.17 25.83
CA CYS A 361 3.22 -3.45 25.89
C CYS A 361 3.03 -1.93 26.02
N GLU A 362 2.03 -1.36 25.34
CA GLU A 362 1.76 0.08 25.44
C GLU A 362 1.29 0.47 26.85
N ALA A 363 0.31 -0.24 27.41
CA ALA A 363 -0.23 0.03 28.73
C ALA A 363 0.88 0.03 29.80
N LEU A 364 1.72 -1.01 29.79
CA LEU A 364 2.86 -1.16 30.70
C LEU A 364 3.92 -0.05 30.54
N ILE A 365 4.16 0.43 29.31
CA ILE A 365 5.12 1.50 29.05
C ILE A 365 4.56 2.88 29.45
N THR A 366 3.24 3.07 29.40
CA THR A 366 2.62 4.34 29.82
C THR A 366 2.43 4.48 31.32
N ASN A 367 2.26 3.37 32.04
CA ASN A 367 1.91 3.37 33.47
C ASN A 367 3.07 3.92 34.34
N GLU A 368 2.74 4.87 35.21
CA GLU A 368 3.68 5.57 36.12
C GLU A 368 3.99 4.78 37.37
N GLU A 369 3.04 3.97 37.85
CA GLU A 369 3.15 3.25 39.12
C GLU A 369 4.20 2.13 39.07
N ILE A 370 4.49 1.61 37.86
CA ILE A 370 5.42 0.49 37.61
C ILE A 370 6.73 0.92 36.92
N GLN A 371 6.99 2.24 36.86
CA GLN A 371 8.08 2.80 36.04
C GLN A 371 9.46 2.26 36.44
N ASN A 372 9.73 2.11 37.74
CA ASN A 372 11.03 1.69 38.29
C ASN A 372 11.36 0.22 37.94
N GLU A 373 10.37 -0.65 37.96
CA GLU A 373 10.51 -2.08 37.65
C GLU A 373 10.54 -2.29 36.14
N MET A 374 9.77 -1.50 35.38
CA MET A 374 9.78 -1.50 33.93
C MET A 374 11.11 -0.98 33.37
N GLU A 375 11.71 0.05 33.96
CA GLU A 375 13.01 0.58 33.52
C GLU A 375 14.11 -0.49 33.52
N GLN A 376 14.15 -1.36 34.53
CA GLN A 376 15.09 -2.49 34.61
C GLN A 376 14.94 -3.52 33.47
N ARG A 377 13.86 -3.45 32.67
CA ARG A 377 13.55 -4.39 31.58
C ARG A 377 13.08 -3.71 30.28
N ILE A 378 13.09 -2.38 30.19
CA ILE A 378 12.50 -1.63 29.07
C ILE A 378 13.19 -1.94 27.75
N GLU A 379 14.52 -2.11 27.75
CA GLU A 379 15.29 -2.50 26.56
C GLU A 379 14.76 -3.79 25.93
N MET A 380 14.37 -4.79 26.73
CA MET A 380 13.80 -6.04 26.25
C MET A 380 12.45 -5.82 25.55
N CYS A 381 11.59 -4.98 26.13
CA CYS A 381 10.30 -4.64 25.54
C CYS A 381 10.47 -3.86 24.22
N LEU A 382 11.25 -2.78 24.24
CA LEU A 382 11.50 -1.95 23.06
C LEU A 382 12.17 -2.74 21.93
N LYS A 383 13.15 -3.59 22.25
CA LYS A 383 13.79 -4.50 21.28
C LYS A 383 12.78 -5.41 20.58
N VAL A 384 11.80 -5.94 21.30
CA VAL A 384 10.79 -6.83 20.71
C VAL A 384 9.74 -6.04 19.93
N VAL A 385 9.29 -4.89 20.44
CA VAL A 385 8.41 -3.97 19.70
C VAL A 385 9.08 -3.49 18.39
N SER A 386 10.40 -3.28 18.38
CA SER A 386 11.15 -2.89 17.17
C SER A 386 10.98 -3.87 16.00
N THR A 387 10.84 -5.17 16.29
CA THR A 387 10.61 -6.21 15.27
C THR A 387 9.30 -6.04 14.52
N ARG A 388 8.37 -5.23 15.05
CA ARG A 388 7.04 -4.96 14.49
C ARG A 388 6.91 -3.63 13.76
N ILE A 389 7.95 -2.79 13.72
CA ILE A 389 7.98 -1.58 12.87
C ILE A 389 7.80 -1.93 11.38
N ILE A 390 8.21 -3.13 10.97
CA ILE A 390 8.09 -3.67 9.61
C ILE A 390 7.23 -4.95 9.62
N ASP A 391 6.01 -4.87 10.17
CA ASP A 391 5.06 -5.99 10.16
C ASP A 391 4.34 -6.14 8.81
N THR A 392 3.91 -7.37 8.51
CA THR A 392 2.98 -7.71 7.42
C THR A 392 1.66 -6.94 7.44
N SER A 393 1.14 -6.59 8.63
CA SER A 393 -0.03 -5.73 8.80
C SER A 393 0.40 -4.32 9.19
N SER A 394 -0.09 -3.32 8.44
CA SER A 394 0.14 -1.92 8.77
C SER A 394 -0.46 -1.51 10.12
N ASN A 395 -1.53 -2.17 10.58
CA ASN A 395 -2.18 -1.84 11.86
C ASN A 395 -1.30 -2.25 13.05
N VAL A 396 -0.56 -3.35 12.92
CA VAL A 396 0.43 -3.81 13.89
C VAL A 396 1.65 -2.88 13.87
N ALA A 397 2.13 -2.49 12.69
CA ALA A 397 3.25 -1.57 12.54
C ALA A 397 2.95 -0.16 13.09
N VAL A 398 1.76 0.38 12.83
CA VAL A 398 1.27 1.65 13.40
C VAL A 398 1.31 1.60 14.93
N LYS A 399 0.85 0.50 15.53
CA LYS A 399 0.88 0.35 17.00
C LYS A 399 2.32 0.31 17.53
N ALA A 400 3.22 -0.43 16.87
CA ALA A 400 4.62 -0.49 17.27
C ALA A 400 5.27 0.91 17.28
N VAL A 401 5.05 1.72 16.23
CA VAL A 401 5.53 3.11 16.16
C VAL A 401 4.85 4.02 17.21
N THR A 402 3.57 3.78 17.51
CA THR A 402 2.83 4.53 18.56
C THR A 402 3.41 4.25 19.95
N ILE A 403 3.81 3.02 20.25
CA ILE A 403 4.52 2.66 21.48
C ILE A 403 5.85 3.40 21.58
N PHE A 404 6.65 3.40 20.50
CA PHE A 404 7.88 4.18 20.46
C PHE A 404 7.64 5.68 20.65
N THR A 405 6.52 6.22 20.17
CA THR A 405 6.13 7.62 20.39
C THR A 405 5.88 7.91 21.87
N LYS A 406 5.10 7.04 22.54
CA LYS A 406 4.84 7.13 23.98
C LYS A 406 6.07 6.86 24.86
N ALA A 407 7.05 6.10 24.34
CA ALA A 407 8.29 5.83 25.03
C ALA A 407 9.31 6.99 24.97
N VAL A 408 9.10 8.01 24.11
CA VAL A 408 10.00 9.18 24.04
C VAL A 408 10.04 9.91 25.39
N ASP A 409 8.88 10.17 25.99
CA ASP A 409 8.77 11.05 27.16
C ASP A 409 9.50 10.48 28.40
N LYS A 410 9.48 9.15 28.58
CA LYS A 410 9.99 8.45 29.79
C LYS A 410 11.25 7.61 29.56
N TYR A 411 11.47 7.10 28.35
CA TYR A 411 12.49 6.07 28.07
C TYR A 411 13.42 6.46 26.90
N ARG A 412 13.58 7.77 26.66
CA ARG A 412 14.39 8.32 25.56
C ARG A 412 15.80 7.74 25.46
N GLU A 413 16.48 7.54 26.58
CA GLU A 413 17.87 7.04 26.62
C GLU A 413 18.00 5.61 26.07
N TYR A 414 16.91 4.83 26.10
CA TYR A 414 16.84 3.47 25.57
C TYR A 414 16.47 3.42 24.07
N LEU A 415 16.21 4.58 23.44
CA LEU A 415 15.91 4.68 22.01
C LEU A 415 17.20 4.71 21.17
N THR A 416 17.62 3.54 20.69
CA THR A 416 18.79 3.44 19.82
C THR A 416 18.57 4.13 18.46
N GLU A 417 19.65 4.66 17.89
CA GLU A 417 19.69 5.23 16.54
C GLU A 417 19.12 4.28 15.47
N THR A 418 19.31 2.96 15.65
CA THR A 418 18.75 1.94 14.74
C THR A 418 17.22 1.91 14.74
N TYR A 419 16.56 2.15 15.89
CA TYR A 419 15.11 2.24 15.98
C TYR A 419 14.62 3.55 15.34
N ILE A 420 15.27 4.68 15.65
CA ILE A 420 14.94 6.00 15.11
C ILE A 420 15.01 5.99 13.58
N GLN A 421 16.11 5.53 12.99
CA GLN A 421 16.27 5.43 11.53
C GLN A 421 15.26 4.47 10.88
N CYS A 422 14.86 3.40 11.57
CA CYS A 422 13.85 2.46 11.08
C CYS A 422 12.47 3.12 11.00
N ILE A 423 12.07 3.85 12.05
CA ILE A 423 10.80 4.59 12.13
C ILE A 423 10.78 5.74 11.13
N VAL A 424 11.82 6.58 11.10
CA VAL A 424 11.98 7.67 10.12
C VAL A 424 11.87 7.15 8.68
N GLY A 425 12.46 5.98 8.39
CA GLY A 425 12.33 5.33 7.08
C GLY A 425 10.88 5.00 6.68
N ARG A 426 9.95 4.83 7.65
CA ARG A 426 8.52 4.60 7.36
C ARG A 426 7.80 5.84 6.81
N MET A 427 8.29 7.05 7.11
CA MET A 427 7.70 8.31 6.61
C MET A 427 7.74 8.43 5.07
N PHE A 428 8.61 7.65 4.41
CA PHE A 428 8.78 7.64 2.94
C PHE A 428 8.08 6.46 2.26
N GLU A 429 7.27 5.68 2.98
CA GLU A 429 6.53 4.53 2.46
C GLU A 429 5.15 4.89 1.90
N LYS A 430 4.56 3.96 1.14
CA LYS A 430 3.26 4.14 0.49
C LYS A 430 2.07 4.14 1.44
N ASN A 431 2.20 3.51 2.61
CA ASN A 431 1.11 3.41 3.58
C ASN A 431 1.03 4.69 4.43
N ILE A 432 -0.03 5.47 4.23
CA ILE A 432 -0.19 6.78 4.88
C ILE A 432 -0.39 6.69 6.40
N THR A 433 -1.08 5.66 6.93
CA THR A 433 -1.33 5.57 8.37
C THR A 433 -0.05 5.25 9.15
N LEU A 434 0.79 4.36 8.61
CA LEU A 434 2.11 4.07 9.17
C LEU A 434 3.05 5.27 9.04
N ALA A 435 3.00 5.98 7.91
CA ALA A 435 3.83 7.15 7.69
C ALA A 435 3.45 8.31 8.64
N LYS A 436 2.15 8.61 8.82
CA LYS A 436 1.66 9.59 9.81
C LYS A 436 2.03 9.21 11.25
N ALA A 437 1.97 7.93 11.62
CA ALA A 437 2.45 7.47 12.93
C ALA A 437 3.95 7.76 13.12
N ALA A 438 4.77 7.54 12.09
CA ALA A 438 6.20 7.85 12.13
C ALA A 438 6.50 9.37 12.13
N GLY A 439 5.68 10.17 11.46
CA GLY A 439 5.77 11.63 11.53
C GLY A 439 5.40 12.17 12.93
N LYS A 440 4.41 11.58 13.60
CA LYS A 440 4.09 11.88 15.00
C LYS A 440 5.24 11.48 15.94
N PHE A 441 5.86 10.31 15.74
CA PHE A 441 7.07 9.93 16.48
C PHE A 441 8.17 10.98 16.32
N LEU A 442 8.49 11.37 15.08
CA LEU A 442 9.54 12.36 14.81
C LEU A 442 9.25 13.72 15.47
N ALA A 443 8.00 14.20 15.39
CA ALA A 443 7.60 15.46 16.01
C ALA A 443 7.80 15.47 17.53
N VAL A 444 7.43 14.38 18.22
CA VAL A 444 7.64 14.24 19.67
C VAL A 444 9.12 14.08 20.00
N TYR A 445 9.87 13.30 19.21
CA TYR A 445 11.29 13.07 19.42
C TYR A 445 12.15 14.33 19.27
N LEU A 446 11.90 15.15 18.24
CA LEU A 446 12.67 16.37 17.99
C LEU A 446 12.35 17.49 18.99
N ARG A 447 11.11 17.62 19.47
CA ARG A 447 10.78 18.63 20.52
C ARG A 447 11.46 18.35 21.85
N HIS A 448 11.70 17.08 22.18
CA HIS A 448 12.53 16.71 23.34
C HIS A 448 14.03 16.97 23.10
N GLN A 449 14.48 17.16 21.86
CA GLN A 449 15.86 17.55 21.55
C GLN A 449 16.05 19.07 21.58
N ASN A 450 15.16 19.84 20.96
CA ASN A 450 15.30 21.28 20.78
C ASN A 450 13.96 22.01 21.01
N GLU A 451 13.98 23.06 21.83
CA GLU A 451 12.85 23.98 22.00
C GLU A 451 12.86 25.13 20.97
N ASP A 452 13.99 25.38 20.29
CA ASP A 452 14.10 26.42 19.26
C ASP A 452 13.44 25.99 17.93
N PRO A 453 12.43 26.72 17.43
CA PRO A 453 11.78 26.44 16.15
C PRO A 453 12.74 26.49 14.96
N GLN A 454 13.76 27.36 14.97
CA GLN A 454 14.73 27.44 13.86
C GLN A 454 15.56 26.15 13.78
N GLN A 455 16.13 25.68 14.90
CA GLN A 455 16.80 24.38 14.93
C GLN A 455 15.86 23.24 14.51
N LEU A 456 14.58 23.25 14.93
CA LEU A 456 13.63 22.21 14.53
C LEU A 456 13.47 22.12 13.00
N LEU A 457 13.31 23.25 12.31
CA LEU A 457 13.26 23.26 10.84
C LEU A 457 14.55 22.72 10.20
N LEU A 458 15.72 23.05 10.75
CA LEU A 458 17.01 22.57 10.24
C LEU A 458 17.14 21.04 10.43
N HIS A 459 16.74 20.49 11.58
CA HIS A 459 16.71 19.04 11.81
C HIS A 459 15.72 18.33 10.87
N LEU A 460 14.57 18.94 10.55
CA LEU A 460 13.64 18.39 9.55
C LEU A 460 14.25 18.35 8.14
N VAL A 461 15.04 19.37 7.75
CA VAL A 461 15.82 19.36 6.52
C VAL A 461 16.87 18.23 6.52
N GLU A 462 17.56 18.01 7.64
CA GLU A 462 18.53 16.91 7.74
C GLU A 462 17.85 15.54 7.61
N VAL A 463 16.73 15.32 8.30
CA VAL A 463 15.97 14.07 8.24
C VAL A 463 15.42 13.82 6.83
N ALA A 464 14.81 14.82 6.19
CA ALA A 464 14.22 14.73 4.85
C ALA A 464 15.26 14.38 3.76
N TYR A 465 16.53 14.73 3.98
CA TYR A 465 17.63 14.52 3.03
C TYR A 465 18.73 13.57 3.54
N SER A 466 18.46 12.83 4.62
CA SER A 466 19.42 11.91 5.27
C SER A 466 19.88 10.76 4.35
N LYS A 467 19.10 10.42 3.32
CA LYS A 467 19.48 9.49 2.25
C LYS A 467 19.16 10.09 0.89
N LYS A 468 19.99 9.78 -0.11
CA LYS A 468 19.80 10.24 -1.51
C LYS A 468 18.43 9.86 -2.08
N GLU A 469 17.90 8.70 -1.71
CA GLU A 469 16.57 8.21 -2.13
C GLU A 469 15.39 9.00 -1.56
N TYR A 470 15.59 9.74 -0.46
CA TYR A 470 14.54 10.50 0.22
C TYR A 470 14.29 11.87 -0.42
N ALA A 471 15.29 12.44 -1.10
CA ALA A 471 15.21 13.75 -1.75
C ALA A 471 14.06 13.84 -2.78
N GLU A 472 13.79 12.76 -3.53
CA GLU A 472 12.68 12.68 -4.48
C GLU A 472 11.30 12.44 -3.82
N ARG A 473 11.29 12.17 -2.51
CA ARG A 473 10.11 11.78 -1.71
C ARG A 473 9.78 12.78 -0.59
N VAL A 474 10.37 13.98 -0.61
CA VAL A 474 10.02 15.08 0.32
C VAL A 474 8.50 15.34 0.41
N PRO A 475 7.71 15.31 -0.69
CA PRO A 475 6.24 15.36 -0.60
C PRO A 475 5.62 14.32 0.35
N PHE A 476 6.13 13.08 0.34
CA PHE A 476 5.64 12.00 1.21
C PHE A 476 6.08 12.19 2.66
N PHE A 477 7.28 12.75 2.89
CA PHE A 477 7.74 13.13 4.22
C PHE A 477 6.83 14.20 4.82
N LEU A 478 6.54 15.28 4.09
CA LEU A 478 5.70 16.38 4.56
C LEU A 478 4.24 15.93 4.80
N GLU A 479 3.64 15.15 3.89
CA GLU A 479 2.33 14.52 4.09
C GLU A 479 2.27 13.64 5.38
N SER A 480 3.42 13.18 5.87
CA SER A 480 3.51 12.38 7.10
C SER A 480 3.59 13.19 8.39
N CYS A 481 4.11 14.42 8.36
CA CYS A 481 4.39 15.21 9.57
C CYS A 481 3.73 16.60 9.64
N VAL A 482 3.22 17.16 8.53
CA VAL A 482 2.63 18.51 8.50
C VAL A 482 1.56 18.73 9.58
N GLN A 483 0.67 17.75 9.80
CA GLN A 483 -0.38 17.81 10.82
C GLN A 483 0.11 17.71 12.27
N CYS A 484 1.42 17.49 12.51
CA CYS A 484 2.01 17.30 13.84
C CYS A 484 3.09 18.37 14.17
N ILE A 485 3.44 19.21 13.20
CA ILE A 485 4.55 20.16 13.25
C ILE A 485 4.06 21.52 12.71
N PRO A 486 3.43 22.38 13.55
CA PRO A 486 2.98 23.72 13.13
C PRO A 486 4.11 24.62 12.66
N GLU A 487 5.37 24.32 13.03
CA GLU A 487 6.55 25.03 12.54
C GLU A 487 6.72 24.89 11.01
N LEU A 488 6.09 23.87 10.39
CA LEU A 488 6.00 23.73 8.92
C LEU A 488 5.00 24.70 8.26
N GLU A 489 4.16 25.37 9.04
CA GLU A 489 3.20 26.39 8.64
C GLU A 489 3.64 27.81 9.07
N ASP A 490 4.79 27.98 9.76
CA ASP A 490 5.36 29.29 10.10
C ASP A 490 6.16 29.88 8.93
N TRP A 491 5.45 30.58 8.04
CA TRP A 491 6.03 31.21 6.85
C TRP A 491 7.10 32.27 7.18
N LYS A 492 7.00 32.93 8.34
CA LYS A 492 7.95 33.97 8.76
C LYS A 492 9.28 33.32 9.13
N LEU A 493 9.23 32.24 9.91
CA LEU A 493 10.39 31.43 10.28
C LEU A 493 11.10 30.84 9.05
N PHE A 494 10.35 30.39 8.03
CA PHE A 494 10.96 29.97 6.76
C PHE A 494 11.74 31.11 6.09
N VAL A 495 11.14 32.29 5.95
CA VAL A 495 11.79 33.43 5.26
C VAL A 495 13.01 33.94 6.04
N THR A 496 12.93 34.08 7.37
CA THR A 496 14.09 34.50 8.19
C THR A 496 15.22 33.47 8.13
N THR A 497 14.92 32.17 8.19
CA THR A 497 15.91 31.09 8.11
C THR A 497 16.54 30.99 6.71
N LEU A 498 15.76 31.23 5.64
CA LEU A 498 16.29 31.28 4.28
C LEU A 498 17.22 32.48 4.08
N LEU A 499 16.90 33.65 4.62
CA LEU A 499 17.73 34.85 4.47
C LEU A 499 18.97 34.85 5.38
N ASN A 500 18.98 34.06 6.46
CA ASN A 500 20.15 33.95 7.34
C ASN A 500 21.38 33.43 6.58
N GLU A 501 22.51 34.14 6.68
CA GLU A 501 23.79 33.80 6.03
C GLU A 501 24.59 32.73 6.77
N GLU A 502 24.33 32.51 8.06
CA GLU A 502 24.97 31.46 8.88
C GLU A 502 24.54 30.05 8.42
N VAL A 503 23.35 29.93 7.82
CA VAL A 503 22.83 28.66 7.31
C VAL A 503 23.49 28.32 5.97
N THR A 504 24.07 27.12 5.86
CA THR A 504 24.79 26.72 4.64
C THR A 504 23.89 26.82 3.39
N PHE A 505 24.47 27.21 2.25
CA PHE A 505 23.72 27.32 0.99
C PHE A 505 22.98 26.01 0.64
N GLN A 506 23.60 24.84 0.84
CA GLN A 506 22.96 23.56 0.55
C GLN A 506 21.76 23.28 1.47
N THR A 507 21.82 23.67 2.74
CA THR A 507 20.68 23.56 3.67
C THR A 507 19.55 24.51 3.25
N ARG A 508 19.87 25.74 2.84
CA ARG A 508 18.89 26.71 2.34
C ARG A 508 18.18 26.24 1.05
N VAL A 509 18.90 25.64 0.10
CA VAL A 509 18.32 25.01 -1.11
C VAL A 509 17.28 23.95 -0.74
N ARG A 510 17.58 23.09 0.25
CA ARG A 510 16.67 22.04 0.73
C ARG A 510 15.46 22.60 1.49
N LEU A 511 15.69 23.63 2.30
CA LEU A 511 14.63 24.34 3.04
C LEU A 511 13.65 25.03 2.07
N LEU A 512 14.14 25.61 0.98
CA LEU A 512 13.31 26.21 -0.07
C LEU A 512 12.41 25.19 -0.77
N HIS A 513 12.88 23.96 -0.98
CA HIS A 513 12.04 22.87 -1.52
C HIS A 513 10.94 22.45 -0.55
N ILE A 514 11.24 22.39 0.76
CA ILE A 514 10.21 22.17 1.80
C ILE A 514 9.18 23.30 1.83
N LEU A 515 9.63 24.56 1.78
CA LEU A 515 8.75 25.73 1.71
C LEU A 515 7.82 25.67 0.49
N ASN A 516 8.36 25.40 -0.70
CA ASN A 516 7.58 25.29 -1.94
C ASN A 516 6.47 24.22 -1.82
N GLU A 517 6.80 23.03 -1.31
CA GLU A 517 5.81 21.95 -1.13
C GLU A 517 4.77 22.27 -0.05
N ASN A 518 5.15 22.90 1.08
CA ASN A 518 4.21 23.31 2.11
C ASN A 518 3.28 24.43 1.64
N VAL A 519 3.79 25.45 0.94
CA VAL A 519 2.98 26.51 0.32
C VAL A 519 2.04 25.93 -0.73
N ARG A 520 2.53 24.99 -1.57
CA ARG A 520 1.70 24.26 -2.53
C ARG A 520 0.57 23.50 -1.85
N PHE A 521 0.86 22.75 -0.78
CA PHE A 521 -0.16 22.03 -0.02
C PHE A 521 -1.18 22.97 0.61
N SER A 522 -0.73 24.05 1.25
CA SER A 522 -1.60 25.03 1.94
C SER A 522 -2.52 25.79 0.97
N LEU A 523 -2.05 26.10 -0.25
CA LEU A 523 -2.82 26.85 -1.25
C LEU A 523 -3.67 25.97 -2.20
N THR A 524 -3.30 24.70 -2.38
CA THR A 524 -3.97 23.79 -3.36
C THR A 524 -4.58 22.52 -2.75
N GLY A 525 -4.32 22.24 -1.47
CA GLY A 525 -4.72 21.02 -0.76
C GLY A 525 -3.89 19.78 -1.14
N LYS A 526 -2.83 19.92 -1.94
CA LYS A 526 -2.07 18.79 -2.51
C LYS A 526 -0.58 19.10 -2.68
N PHE A 527 0.27 18.21 -2.18
CA PHE A 527 1.70 18.17 -2.52
C PHE A 527 1.93 17.80 -4.01
N SER A 528 3.15 17.96 -4.53
CA SER A 528 3.47 17.60 -5.93
C SER A 528 3.36 16.11 -6.23
N LYS A 529 3.59 15.26 -5.22
CA LYS A 529 3.38 13.81 -5.26
C LYS A 529 2.51 13.41 -4.07
N VAL A 530 1.41 12.71 -4.34
CA VAL A 530 0.42 12.31 -3.33
C VAL A 530 0.34 10.78 -3.29
N ARG A 531 0.12 10.19 -2.12
CA ARG A 531 -0.14 8.74 -2.00
C ARG A 531 -1.51 8.40 -2.63
N GLN A 532 -1.63 7.22 -3.24
CA GLN A 532 -2.85 6.83 -3.97
C GLN A 532 -4.15 6.73 -3.11
N ALA A 533 -4.04 6.90 -1.79
CA ALA A 533 -5.15 6.80 -0.84
C ALA A 533 -5.67 8.16 -0.33
N THR A 534 -4.99 9.28 -0.64
CA THR A 534 -5.34 10.60 -0.06
C THR A 534 -6.42 11.32 -0.89
N PHE A 535 -7.69 11.01 -0.58
CA PHE A 535 -8.89 11.72 -1.07
C PHE A 535 -9.62 12.49 0.04
N GLU A 536 -8.87 13.06 0.99
CA GLU A 536 -9.39 14.08 1.89
C GLU A 536 -8.92 15.44 1.37
N VAL A 537 -9.84 16.20 0.79
CA VAL A 537 -9.61 17.61 0.45
C VAL A 537 -9.81 18.41 1.72
N THR A 538 -8.72 18.77 2.39
CA THR A 538 -8.78 19.79 3.45
C THR A 538 -9.34 21.07 2.84
N GLU A 539 -10.40 21.63 3.41
CA GLU A 539 -10.96 22.89 2.94
C GLU A 539 -9.91 24.00 3.08
N LEU A 540 -9.67 24.70 1.98
CA LEU A 540 -8.67 25.77 1.91
C LEU A 540 -9.18 27.00 2.69
N ARG A 541 -8.64 27.22 3.89
CA ARG A 541 -8.89 28.43 4.68
C ARG A 541 -8.48 29.67 3.89
N SER A 542 -9.24 30.74 4.01
CA SER A 542 -8.95 32.05 3.41
C SER A 542 -7.70 32.69 4.04
N ASP A 543 -7.61 32.59 5.36
CA ASP A 543 -6.72 33.39 6.19
C ASP A 543 -5.26 32.95 6.01
N ASP A 544 -5.02 31.63 5.96
CA ASP A 544 -3.72 31.00 5.68
C ASP A 544 -3.13 31.50 4.34
N ARG A 545 -3.98 31.82 3.35
CA ARG A 545 -3.52 32.35 2.05
C ARG A 545 -2.98 33.77 2.19
N LEU A 546 -3.71 34.62 2.91
CA LEU A 546 -3.32 36.01 3.14
C LEU A 546 -1.99 36.08 3.90
N GLU A 547 -1.74 35.19 4.87
CA GLU A 547 -0.47 35.18 5.58
C GLU A 547 0.71 34.81 4.65
N ILE A 548 0.60 33.72 3.88
CA ILE A 548 1.64 33.32 2.91
C ILE A 548 1.95 34.48 1.95
N VAL A 549 0.91 35.11 1.42
CA VAL A 549 1.01 36.17 0.41
C VAL A 549 1.67 37.43 0.98
N ASN A 550 1.30 37.86 2.20
CA ASN A 550 1.90 39.00 2.89
C ASN A 550 3.36 38.74 3.34
N VAL A 551 3.75 37.48 3.58
CA VAL A 551 5.11 37.13 4.04
C VAL A 551 6.07 36.88 2.87
N VAL A 552 5.62 36.21 1.80
CA VAL A 552 6.50 35.77 0.71
C VAL A 552 6.68 36.83 -0.38
N ILE A 553 5.60 37.52 -0.80
CA ILE A 553 5.68 38.43 -1.96
C ILE A 553 6.60 39.65 -1.72
N PRO A 554 6.55 40.36 -0.57
CA PRO A 554 7.41 41.53 -0.34
C PRO A 554 8.92 41.22 -0.34
N VAL A 555 9.28 39.95 -0.14
CA VAL A 555 10.68 39.49 0.02
C VAL A 555 11.14 38.64 -1.17
N PHE A 556 10.28 38.46 -2.18
CA PHE A 556 10.50 37.60 -3.33
C PHE A 556 11.74 38.00 -4.15
N GLU A 557 11.95 39.30 -4.36
CA GLU A 557 13.13 39.82 -5.07
C GLU A 557 14.44 39.49 -4.35
N ASN A 558 14.48 39.64 -3.01
CA ASN A 558 15.65 39.29 -2.21
C ASN A 558 15.98 37.79 -2.32
N LEU A 559 14.96 36.93 -2.25
CA LEU A 559 15.12 35.48 -2.44
C LEU A 559 15.63 35.15 -3.85
N MET A 560 15.07 35.75 -4.90
CA MET A 560 15.53 35.55 -6.28
C MET A 560 17.00 35.97 -6.47
N CYS A 561 17.41 37.10 -5.88
CA CYS A 561 18.80 37.57 -5.89
C CYS A 561 19.76 36.63 -5.13
N GLN A 562 19.31 36.09 -3.99
CA GLN A 562 20.07 35.15 -3.17
C GLN A 562 20.32 33.81 -3.87
N PHE A 563 19.33 33.31 -4.63
CA PHE A 563 19.37 32.02 -5.32
C PHE A 563 19.66 32.12 -6.83
N GLN A 564 20.07 33.29 -7.34
CA GLN A 564 20.28 33.57 -8.77
C GLN A 564 21.22 32.61 -9.52
N THR A 565 22.10 31.91 -8.80
CA THR A 565 23.06 30.94 -9.36
C THR A 565 22.49 29.54 -9.54
N ASP A 566 21.39 29.18 -8.86
CA ASP A 566 20.76 27.85 -8.92
C ASP A 566 19.39 27.92 -9.62
N LYS A 567 19.36 27.44 -10.86
CA LYS A 567 18.15 27.34 -11.70
C LYS A 567 17.02 26.54 -11.04
N THR A 568 17.35 25.56 -10.21
CA THR A 568 16.37 24.73 -9.48
C THR A 568 15.65 25.56 -8.42
N CYS A 569 16.40 26.36 -7.67
CA CYS A 569 15.86 27.27 -6.67
C CYS A 569 15.01 28.37 -7.32
N LEU A 570 15.48 28.95 -8.44
CA LEU A 570 14.69 29.89 -9.22
C LEU A 570 13.37 29.26 -9.73
N LYS A 571 13.40 28.00 -10.19
CA LYS A 571 12.19 27.28 -10.59
C LYS A 571 11.20 27.17 -9.42
N LEU A 572 11.66 26.73 -8.25
CA LEU A 572 10.83 26.60 -7.05
C LEU A 572 10.23 27.93 -6.57
N LEU A 573 10.99 29.03 -6.65
CA LEU A 573 10.48 30.36 -6.33
C LEU A 573 9.39 30.80 -7.32
N VAL A 574 9.61 30.67 -8.62
CA VAL A 574 8.60 31.06 -9.63
C VAL A 574 7.36 30.16 -9.60
N GLU A 575 7.50 28.88 -9.21
CA GLU A 575 6.35 27.98 -8.98
C GLU A 575 5.43 28.47 -7.86
N ILE A 576 5.95 29.08 -6.78
CA ILE A 576 5.13 29.63 -5.68
C ILE A 576 4.14 30.68 -6.20
N LEU A 577 4.57 31.54 -7.13
CA LEU A 577 3.69 32.54 -7.76
C LEU A 577 2.53 31.92 -8.56
N SER A 578 2.63 30.67 -8.98
CA SER A 578 1.56 29.94 -9.68
C SER A 578 0.55 29.28 -8.74
N PHE A 579 0.89 29.12 -7.46
CA PHE A 579 -0.01 28.58 -6.43
C PHE A 579 -0.87 29.67 -5.79
N ILE A 580 -0.35 30.89 -5.73
CA ILE A 580 -1.02 32.06 -5.17
C ILE A 580 -2.21 32.47 -6.04
N LYS A 581 -3.40 32.52 -5.43
CA LYS A 581 -4.60 33.03 -6.11
C LYS A 581 -4.52 34.56 -6.20
N TYR A 582 -4.74 35.11 -7.39
CA TYR A 582 -4.86 36.56 -7.59
C TYR A 582 -6.35 36.88 -7.61
N ASP A 583 -6.89 37.24 -6.45
CA ASP A 583 -8.30 37.60 -6.27
C ASP A 583 -8.42 39.12 -5.96
N SER A 584 -9.61 39.62 -5.64
CA SER A 584 -9.86 41.07 -5.57
C SER A 584 -9.37 41.74 -4.29
N GLU A 585 -9.22 40.98 -3.20
CA GLU A 585 -8.92 41.49 -1.86
C GLU A 585 -7.41 41.68 -1.63
N ASP A 586 -6.56 40.92 -2.34
CA ASP A 586 -5.09 41.00 -2.24
C ASP A 586 -4.48 42.28 -2.84
N ARG A 587 -5.29 43.13 -3.48
CA ARG A 587 -4.81 44.14 -4.45
C ARG A 587 -4.12 45.34 -3.79
N GLU A 588 -4.69 45.87 -2.70
CA GLU A 588 -4.31 47.21 -2.24
C GLU A 588 -2.91 47.27 -1.61
N ASN A 589 -2.45 46.20 -0.95
CA ASN A 589 -1.16 46.18 -0.26
C ASN A 589 0.02 45.65 -1.12
N ILE A 590 -0.25 44.78 -2.12
CA ILE A 590 0.81 43.95 -2.73
C ILE A 590 1.01 44.27 -4.23
N GLN A 591 0.08 44.99 -4.87
CA GLN A 591 0.20 45.39 -6.28
C GLN A 591 1.50 46.16 -6.60
N ALA A 592 2.11 46.85 -5.63
CA ALA A 592 3.37 47.56 -5.79
C ALA A 592 4.59 46.67 -6.13
N TYR A 593 4.61 45.40 -5.66
CA TYR A 593 5.75 44.49 -5.85
C TYR A 593 5.73 43.77 -7.21
N TYR A 594 4.54 43.50 -7.74
CA TYR A 594 4.37 42.74 -8.98
C TYR A 594 5.08 43.33 -10.21
N PRO A 595 5.15 44.66 -10.46
CA PRO A 595 5.92 45.23 -11.55
C PRO A 595 7.41 44.86 -11.53
N ALA A 596 8.05 44.87 -10.35
CA ALA A 596 9.45 44.45 -10.19
C ALA A 596 9.61 42.95 -10.44
N ILE A 597 8.74 42.13 -9.84
CA ILE A 597 8.72 40.67 -10.03
C ILE A 597 8.57 40.32 -11.51
N PHE A 598 7.61 40.91 -12.25
CA PHE A 598 7.43 40.62 -13.68
C PHE A 598 8.59 41.15 -14.54
N GLY A 599 9.27 42.22 -14.13
CA GLY A 599 10.53 42.66 -14.72
C GLY A 599 11.61 41.57 -14.63
N LEU A 600 11.86 41.06 -13.42
CA LEU A 600 12.80 39.96 -13.16
C LEU A 600 12.43 38.69 -13.95
N LEU A 601 11.16 38.32 -14.00
CA LEU A 601 10.70 37.15 -14.78
C LEU A 601 10.93 37.33 -16.29
N ARG A 602 10.75 38.53 -16.85
CA ARG A 602 11.06 38.83 -18.26
C ARG A 602 12.54 38.69 -18.54
N GLU A 603 13.39 39.23 -17.69
CA GLU A 603 14.84 39.16 -17.83
C GLU A 603 15.34 37.72 -17.72
N LEU A 604 14.87 36.98 -16.71
CA LEU A 604 15.16 35.57 -16.52
C LEU A 604 14.70 34.71 -17.71
N PHE A 605 13.52 34.99 -18.27
CA PHE A 605 13.05 34.33 -19.49
C PHE A 605 13.96 34.63 -20.69
N SER A 606 14.50 35.85 -20.79
CA SER A 606 15.37 36.24 -21.90
C SER A 606 16.76 35.59 -21.83
N VAL A 607 17.34 35.47 -20.62
CA VAL A 607 18.70 34.94 -20.41
C VAL A 607 18.73 33.42 -20.26
N SER A 608 17.73 32.81 -19.62
CA SER A 608 17.75 31.36 -19.34
C SER A 608 17.69 30.50 -20.60
N THR A 609 18.39 29.37 -20.54
CA THR A 609 18.34 28.26 -21.52
C THR A 609 17.73 26.98 -20.92
N ASP A 610 17.24 27.06 -19.68
CA ASP A 610 16.68 25.91 -18.97
C ASP A 610 15.19 25.74 -19.31
N LYS A 611 14.83 24.61 -19.93
CA LYS A 611 13.47 24.38 -20.43
C LYS A 611 12.44 24.40 -19.30
N ASP A 612 12.74 23.74 -18.18
CA ASP A 612 11.83 23.56 -17.05
C ASP A 612 11.51 24.89 -16.35
N LEU A 613 12.55 25.69 -16.10
CA LEU A 613 12.39 27.04 -15.55
C LEU A 613 11.56 27.94 -16.49
N LEU A 614 11.84 27.88 -17.80
CA LEU A 614 11.08 28.66 -18.80
C LEU A 614 9.62 28.22 -18.90
N GLU A 615 9.32 26.92 -18.73
CA GLU A 615 7.96 26.37 -18.74
C GLU A 615 7.14 26.84 -17.52
N VAL A 616 7.77 26.89 -16.34
CA VAL A 616 7.20 27.49 -15.12
C VAL A 616 6.94 28.98 -15.31
N ILE A 617 7.93 29.77 -15.76
CA ILE A 617 7.76 31.21 -16.02
C ILE A 617 6.61 31.47 -17.00
N THR A 618 6.53 30.68 -18.08
CA THR A 618 5.44 30.76 -19.07
C THR A 618 4.08 30.47 -18.45
N THR A 619 4.00 29.48 -17.56
CA THR A 619 2.76 29.10 -16.86
C THR A 619 2.33 30.17 -15.86
N THR A 620 3.27 30.78 -15.12
CA THR A 620 3.01 31.92 -14.23
C THR A 620 2.50 33.12 -15.02
N PHE A 621 3.14 33.52 -16.14
CA PHE A 621 2.60 34.58 -17.00
C PHE A 621 1.21 34.28 -17.54
N TRP A 622 0.95 33.03 -17.96
CA TRP A 622 -0.37 32.62 -18.45
C TRP A 622 -1.46 32.77 -17.39
N TYR A 623 -1.17 32.35 -16.15
CA TYR A 623 -2.08 32.46 -15.03
C TYR A 623 -2.49 33.92 -14.72
N PHE A 624 -1.52 34.83 -14.62
CA PHE A 624 -1.82 36.26 -14.41
C PHE A 624 -2.52 36.93 -15.62
N CYS A 625 -2.28 36.45 -16.84
CA CYS A 625 -2.99 36.91 -18.04
C CYS A 625 -4.47 36.48 -18.06
N GLU A 626 -4.78 35.25 -17.62
CA GLU A 626 -6.16 34.76 -17.50
C GLU A 626 -6.95 35.58 -16.46
N LYS A 627 -6.30 35.99 -15.37
CA LYS A 627 -6.82 36.92 -14.37
C LYS A 627 -6.87 38.40 -14.80
N HIS A 628 -6.66 38.67 -16.09
CA HIS A 628 -6.69 40.01 -16.71
C HIS A 628 -5.69 41.04 -16.15
N TYR A 629 -4.55 40.61 -15.58
CA TYR A 629 -3.52 41.54 -15.12
C TYR A 629 -2.82 42.23 -16.31
N TYR A 630 -3.13 43.51 -16.53
CA TYR A 630 -2.78 44.24 -17.75
C TYR A 630 -1.26 44.33 -18.00
N LEU A 631 -0.44 44.50 -16.96
CA LEU A 631 1.02 44.54 -17.10
C LEU A 631 1.59 43.18 -17.55
N ALA A 632 1.10 42.07 -17.00
CA ALA A 632 1.53 40.73 -17.44
C ALA A 632 1.15 40.49 -18.91
N LYS A 633 -0.04 40.96 -19.34
CA LYS A 633 -0.45 40.90 -20.74
C LYS A 633 0.46 41.73 -21.65
N ALA A 634 0.77 42.97 -21.29
CA ALA A 634 1.67 43.82 -22.07
C ALA A 634 3.09 43.23 -22.17
N LEU A 635 3.63 42.72 -21.05
CA LEU A 635 4.96 42.10 -21.00
C LEU A 635 5.02 40.79 -21.80
N ILE A 636 3.97 39.94 -21.76
CA ILE A 636 3.99 38.71 -22.56
C ILE A 636 3.83 39.01 -24.05
N ASP A 637 3.08 40.04 -24.44
CA ASP A 637 2.96 40.44 -25.85
C ASP A 637 4.29 41.02 -26.39
N ASP A 638 5.05 41.78 -25.57
CA ASP A 638 6.45 42.17 -25.85
C ASP A 638 7.37 40.96 -26.03
N ILE A 639 7.35 40.01 -25.08
CA ILE A 639 8.15 38.76 -25.14
C ILE A 639 7.84 37.95 -26.40
N LYS A 640 6.55 37.77 -26.74
CA LYS A 640 6.13 37.07 -27.97
C LYS A 640 6.69 37.74 -29.20
N ASN A 641 6.43 39.04 -29.37
CA ASN A 641 6.84 39.78 -30.56
C ASN A 641 8.36 39.76 -30.74
N LYS A 642 9.12 39.99 -29.66
CA LYS A 642 10.58 39.94 -29.67
C LYS A 642 11.13 38.58 -30.14
N HIS A 643 10.58 37.47 -29.63
CA HIS A 643 11.04 36.14 -30.02
C HIS A 643 10.55 35.69 -31.39
N VAL A 644 9.36 36.11 -31.82
CA VAL A 644 8.84 35.85 -33.18
C VAL A 644 9.69 36.60 -34.22
N VAL A 645 10.01 37.87 -34.00
CA VAL A 645 10.91 38.64 -34.90
C VAL A 645 12.30 38.01 -34.95
N ALA A 646 12.85 37.59 -33.80
CA ALA A 646 14.13 36.89 -33.76
C ALA A 646 14.12 35.56 -34.54
N LEU A 647 13.02 34.79 -34.48
CA LEU A 647 12.89 33.55 -35.25
C LEU A 647 12.90 33.84 -36.75
N HIS A 648 12.10 34.80 -37.25
CA HIS A 648 12.10 35.15 -38.67
C HIS A 648 13.49 35.59 -39.15
N ALA A 649 14.15 36.49 -38.41
CA ALA A 649 15.48 36.99 -38.77
C ALA A 649 16.56 35.89 -38.78
N ASP A 650 16.51 34.91 -37.87
CA ASP A 650 17.41 33.75 -37.90
C ASP A 650 17.00 32.73 -39.02
N LEU A 651 15.72 32.60 -39.38
CA LEU A 651 15.26 31.71 -40.45
C LEU A 651 15.61 32.23 -41.85
N GLU A 652 15.54 33.54 -42.09
CA GLU A 652 16.01 34.18 -43.33
C GLU A 652 17.51 33.95 -43.59
N GLN A 653 18.30 33.75 -42.52
CA GLN A 653 19.73 33.46 -42.60
C GLN A 653 20.04 31.96 -42.84
N LEU A 654 19.02 31.10 -42.89
CA LEU A 654 19.20 29.65 -43.02
C LEU A 654 19.75 29.29 -44.42
N SER A 655 20.99 28.82 -44.46
CA SER A 655 21.68 28.41 -45.68
C SER A 655 21.99 26.91 -45.68
N PRO A 656 22.15 26.26 -46.87
CA PRO A 656 22.47 24.84 -46.97
C PRO A 656 23.78 24.42 -46.26
N SER A 657 24.67 25.37 -45.99
CA SER A 657 25.96 25.18 -45.31
C SER A 657 25.88 25.13 -43.78
N LEU A 658 24.71 25.34 -43.17
CA LEU A 658 24.39 25.05 -41.76
C LEU A 658 25.41 25.61 -40.72
N ASP A 659 25.41 26.92 -40.48
CA ASP A 659 26.18 27.52 -39.38
C ASP A 659 25.72 27.01 -38.01
N ARG A 660 26.66 26.46 -37.22
CA ARG A 660 26.41 25.94 -35.87
C ARG A 660 25.97 27.03 -34.89
N ASN A 661 26.43 28.27 -35.06
CA ASN A 661 26.05 29.36 -34.16
C ASN A 661 24.60 29.79 -34.43
N LEU A 662 24.23 29.98 -35.69
CA LEU A 662 22.85 30.19 -36.12
C LEU A 662 21.92 29.06 -35.66
N LEU A 663 22.29 27.80 -35.87
CA LEU A 663 21.49 26.65 -35.40
C LEU A 663 21.30 26.63 -33.88
N THR A 664 22.30 27.07 -33.11
CA THR A 664 22.20 27.15 -31.64
C THR A 664 21.24 28.27 -31.21
N ARG A 665 21.28 29.44 -31.87
CA ARG A 665 20.31 30.53 -31.64
C ARG A 665 18.89 30.10 -32.01
N LEU A 666 18.70 29.56 -33.21
CA LEU A 666 17.42 29.03 -33.68
C LEU A 666 16.84 27.99 -32.73
N ARG A 667 17.66 27.04 -32.22
CA ARG A 667 17.23 26.04 -31.23
C ARG A 667 16.80 26.69 -29.92
N GLY A 668 17.48 27.74 -29.47
CA GLY A 668 17.11 28.51 -28.27
C GLY A 668 15.81 29.30 -28.46
N THR A 669 15.67 30.03 -29.57
CA THR A 669 14.49 30.84 -29.90
C THR A 669 13.25 29.95 -30.14
N SER A 670 13.39 28.88 -30.92
CA SER A 670 12.31 27.91 -31.15
C SER A 670 11.89 27.18 -29.87
N MET A 671 12.82 26.88 -28.94
CA MET A 671 12.47 26.36 -27.62
C MET A 671 11.57 27.32 -26.85
N LYS A 672 11.97 28.60 -26.73
CA LYS A 672 11.19 29.63 -26.02
C LYS A 672 9.81 29.85 -26.65
N LEU A 673 9.76 29.92 -27.99
CA LEU A 673 8.50 30.01 -28.71
C LEU A 673 7.62 28.78 -28.53
N SER A 674 8.18 27.56 -28.55
CA SER A 674 7.41 26.33 -28.36
C SER A 674 6.72 26.28 -26.99
N LEU A 675 7.38 26.77 -25.94
CA LEU A 675 6.80 26.90 -24.59
C LEU A 675 5.69 27.97 -24.56
N LEU A 676 5.94 29.14 -25.15
CA LEU A 676 4.92 30.20 -25.26
C LEU A 676 3.68 29.73 -26.04
N PHE A 677 3.86 28.99 -27.13
CA PHE A 677 2.78 28.54 -28.01
C PHE A 677 1.85 27.50 -27.36
N VAL A 678 2.31 26.78 -26.32
CA VAL A 678 1.45 25.90 -25.48
C VAL A 678 0.31 26.70 -24.84
N LYS A 679 0.62 27.90 -24.35
CA LYS A 679 -0.25 28.71 -23.48
C LYS A 679 -0.88 29.91 -24.19
N PHE A 680 -0.20 30.45 -25.20
CA PHE A 680 -0.60 31.65 -25.92
C PHE A 680 -0.71 31.38 -27.41
N ASP A 681 -1.71 31.98 -28.05
CA ASP A 681 -1.88 31.92 -29.50
C ASP A 681 -0.86 32.83 -30.21
N LEU A 682 0.00 32.23 -31.04
CA LEU A 682 0.98 32.92 -31.89
C LEU A 682 0.59 32.93 -33.38
N THR A 683 -0.53 32.30 -33.77
CA THR A 683 -0.91 32.10 -35.19
C THR A 683 -1.21 33.40 -35.96
N ASN A 684 -1.31 34.54 -35.28
CA ASN A 684 -1.42 35.87 -35.92
C ASN A 684 -0.05 36.46 -36.31
N ALA A 685 1.03 36.04 -35.66
CA ALA A 685 2.37 36.65 -35.77
C ALA A 685 3.39 35.74 -36.47
N LEU A 686 3.08 34.44 -36.58
CA LEU A 686 3.91 33.40 -37.19
C LEU A 686 3.03 32.63 -38.17
N GLN A 687 3.44 32.47 -39.43
CA GLN A 687 2.69 31.71 -40.43
C GLN A 687 3.08 30.23 -40.41
N TRP A 688 2.28 29.41 -41.10
CA TRP A 688 2.55 27.98 -41.24
C TRP A 688 3.80 27.71 -42.06
N ASP A 689 3.95 28.43 -43.18
CA ASP A 689 5.03 28.16 -44.14
C ASP A 689 6.40 28.50 -43.54
N ASP A 690 6.51 29.56 -42.73
CA ASP A 690 7.72 29.97 -41.99
C ASP A 690 8.31 28.82 -41.15
N ILE A 691 7.45 28.02 -40.51
CA ILE A 691 7.87 26.92 -39.61
C ILE A 691 7.92 25.56 -40.30
N PHE A 692 7.11 25.34 -41.33
CA PHE A 692 7.01 24.05 -42.01
C PHE A 692 8.03 23.89 -43.15
N GLN A 693 8.35 24.95 -43.90
CA GLN A 693 9.32 24.88 -45.02
C GLN A 693 10.72 24.40 -44.59
N VAL A 694 11.06 24.61 -43.31
CA VAL A 694 12.31 24.14 -42.69
C VAL A 694 12.43 22.60 -42.67
N TRP A 695 11.33 21.86 -42.84
CA TRP A 695 11.30 20.40 -42.79
C TRP A 695 12.09 19.75 -43.95
N ASP A 696 12.05 20.34 -45.15
CA ASP A 696 12.67 19.78 -46.35
C ASP A 696 14.22 19.85 -46.33
N MET A 697 14.79 20.68 -45.45
CA MET A 697 16.22 21.03 -45.45
C MET A 697 17.11 20.04 -44.65
N ASN A 698 16.58 18.92 -44.14
CA ASN A 698 17.26 17.98 -43.23
C ASN A 698 17.85 18.60 -41.93
N SER A 699 17.57 19.89 -41.68
CA SER A 699 18.06 20.68 -40.55
C SER A 699 17.27 20.45 -39.26
N LEU A 700 16.14 19.74 -39.34
CA LEU A 700 15.25 19.38 -38.23
C LEU A 700 15.97 18.74 -37.04
N LYS A 701 17.05 17.98 -37.25
CA LYS A 701 17.87 17.41 -36.16
C LYS A 701 18.39 18.49 -35.20
N ALA A 702 18.72 19.67 -35.72
CA ALA A 702 19.11 20.82 -34.91
C ALA A 702 17.90 21.58 -34.34
N LEU A 703 16.79 21.63 -35.08
CA LEU A 703 15.65 22.55 -34.89
C LEU A 703 14.39 21.90 -34.27
N LYS A 704 14.58 20.85 -33.46
CA LYS A 704 13.51 19.97 -32.95
C LYS A 704 12.25 20.65 -32.37
N TYR A 705 12.37 21.82 -31.76
CA TYR A 705 11.22 22.53 -31.15
C TYR A 705 10.26 23.16 -32.17
N LEU A 706 10.66 23.30 -33.45
CA LEU A 706 9.74 23.71 -34.52
C LEU A 706 8.64 22.68 -34.76
N VAL A 707 8.87 21.39 -34.50
CA VAL A 707 7.83 20.34 -34.57
C VAL A 707 6.73 20.61 -33.52
N THR A 708 7.13 20.93 -32.29
CA THR A 708 6.23 21.36 -31.22
C THR A 708 5.46 22.64 -31.59
N CYS A 709 6.12 23.63 -32.23
CA CYS A 709 5.45 24.82 -32.75
C CYS A 709 4.41 24.49 -33.84
N CYS A 710 4.73 23.60 -34.77
CA CYS A 710 3.81 23.16 -35.82
C CYS A 710 2.55 22.50 -35.21
N LYS A 711 2.72 21.59 -34.23
CA LYS A 711 1.59 21.00 -33.50
C LYS A 711 0.69 22.08 -32.88
N TRP A 712 1.28 23.03 -32.13
CA TRP A 712 0.50 24.08 -31.47
C TRP A 712 -0.16 25.05 -32.44
N TYR A 713 0.47 25.35 -33.59
CA TYR A 713 -0.16 26.09 -34.68
C TYR A 713 -1.46 25.41 -35.15
N LEU A 714 -1.42 24.09 -35.38
CA LEU A 714 -2.61 23.31 -35.77
C LEU A 714 -3.69 23.31 -34.69
N VAL A 715 -3.32 23.11 -33.41
CA VAL A 715 -4.26 23.13 -32.28
C VAL A 715 -4.93 24.50 -32.10
N TRP A 716 -4.18 25.61 -32.18
CA TRP A 716 -4.75 26.95 -32.11
C TRP A 716 -5.60 27.31 -33.33
N SER A 717 -5.19 26.88 -34.52
CA SER A 717 -5.99 27.03 -35.75
C SER A 717 -7.32 26.27 -35.65
N LEU A 718 -7.31 25.05 -35.10
CA LEU A 718 -8.52 24.28 -34.83
C LEU A 718 -9.42 24.99 -33.80
N ARG A 719 -8.86 25.51 -32.69
CA ARG A 719 -9.61 26.31 -31.70
C ARG A 719 -10.29 27.54 -32.33
N LYS A 720 -9.57 28.28 -33.18
CA LYS A 720 -10.10 29.43 -33.94
C LYS A 720 -11.23 29.02 -34.89
N PHE A 721 -11.03 27.93 -35.64
CA PHE A 721 -12.03 27.40 -36.56
C PHE A 721 -13.31 26.97 -35.82
N ILE A 722 -13.19 26.20 -34.72
CA ILE A 722 -14.32 25.80 -33.89
C ILE A 722 -15.09 27.04 -33.41
N LYS A 723 -14.41 28.00 -32.77
CA LYS A 723 -15.03 29.25 -32.27
C LYS A 723 -15.79 30.02 -33.37
N SER A 724 -15.19 30.16 -34.54
CA SER A 724 -15.80 30.88 -35.68
C SER A 724 -17.00 30.13 -36.25
N SER A 725 -16.94 28.79 -36.33
CA SER A 725 -18.00 27.94 -36.89
C SER A 725 -19.25 27.80 -36.01
N MET A 726 -19.26 28.33 -34.77
CA MET A 726 -20.43 28.27 -33.88
C MET A 726 -21.56 29.22 -34.32
N GLY A 727 -21.35 30.09 -35.32
CA GLY A 727 -22.33 31.04 -35.84
C GLY A 727 -23.00 30.67 -37.18
N GLU A 728 -22.46 29.69 -37.93
CA GLU A 728 -22.95 29.37 -39.28
C GLU A 728 -23.47 27.92 -39.39
N ASN A 729 -24.63 27.74 -40.02
CA ASN A 729 -25.32 26.44 -40.13
C ASN A 729 -24.69 25.46 -41.15
N GLY A 730 -23.44 25.68 -41.57
CA GLY A 730 -22.72 24.82 -42.51
C GLY A 730 -21.25 24.65 -42.13
N VAL A 731 -20.77 23.41 -42.10
CA VAL A 731 -19.34 23.13 -41.91
C VAL A 731 -18.62 23.38 -43.24
N GLN A 732 -18.20 24.63 -43.49
CA GLN A 732 -17.21 24.88 -44.52
C GLN A 732 -15.88 24.25 -44.06
N ILE A 733 -15.44 23.20 -44.75
CA ILE A 733 -14.18 22.53 -44.46
C ILE A 733 -13.04 23.51 -44.73
N ASN A 734 -12.32 23.90 -43.68
CA ASN A 734 -11.09 24.67 -43.83
C ASN A 734 -10.02 23.77 -44.47
N ARG A 735 -9.91 23.87 -45.81
CA ARG A 735 -9.01 23.04 -46.62
C ARG A 735 -7.53 23.30 -46.31
N SER A 736 -7.14 24.54 -45.98
CA SER A 736 -5.74 24.80 -45.61
C SER A 736 -5.40 24.17 -44.27
N LEU A 737 -6.27 24.26 -43.25
CA LEU A 737 -6.05 23.55 -41.98
C LEU A 737 -5.97 22.03 -42.17
N TYR A 738 -6.87 21.43 -42.97
CA TYR A 738 -6.82 20.00 -43.28
C TYR A 738 -5.50 19.59 -43.99
N ASN A 739 -5.08 20.37 -44.99
CA ASN A 739 -3.82 20.14 -45.69
C ASN A 739 -2.61 20.28 -44.75
N ASN A 740 -2.60 21.28 -43.87
CA ASN A 740 -1.51 21.48 -42.90
C ASN A 740 -1.45 20.33 -41.88
N CYS A 741 -2.60 19.83 -41.41
CA CYS A 741 -2.67 18.60 -40.61
C CYS A 741 -2.08 17.40 -41.36
N LYS A 742 -2.47 17.20 -42.63
CA LYS A 742 -1.94 16.10 -43.45
C LYS A 742 -0.42 16.23 -43.62
N ASN A 743 0.08 17.40 -44.00
CA ASN A 743 1.50 17.66 -44.22
C ASN A 743 2.34 17.38 -42.96
N PHE A 744 1.87 17.83 -41.79
CA PHE A 744 2.51 17.55 -40.50
C PHE A 744 2.55 16.05 -40.19
N ILE A 745 1.41 15.36 -40.29
CA ILE A 745 1.31 13.93 -39.96
C ILE A 745 2.23 13.10 -40.85
N TYR A 746 2.20 13.31 -42.16
CA TYR A 746 3.02 12.56 -43.10
C TYR A 746 4.52 12.87 -42.97
N GLY A 747 4.92 14.13 -42.77
CA GLY A 747 6.32 14.46 -42.52
C GLY A 747 6.84 13.88 -41.18
N CYS A 748 6.01 13.85 -40.12
CA CYS A 748 6.34 13.15 -38.88
C CYS A 748 6.61 11.66 -39.14
N LEU A 749 5.79 11.01 -39.98
CA LEU A 749 5.91 9.59 -40.29
C LEU A 749 7.14 9.29 -41.17
N GLU A 750 7.55 10.19 -42.07
CA GLU A 750 8.83 10.05 -42.79
C GLU A 750 10.05 10.23 -41.87
N ILE A 751 10.01 11.17 -40.91
CA ILE A 751 11.07 11.31 -39.89
C ILE A 751 11.22 9.99 -39.09
N LEU A 752 10.11 9.40 -38.64
CA LEU A 752 10.10 8.11 -37.92
C LEU A 752 10.58 6.93 -38.78
N ARG A 753 10.46 7.02 -40.11
CA ARG A 753 10.91 5.99 -41.04
C ARG A 753 12.42 6.03 -41.27
N TYR A 754 13.02 7.21 -41.32
CA TYR A 754 14.43 7.39 -41.70
C TYR A 754 15.38 7.68 -40.53
N THR A 755 14.90 8.15 -39.37
CA THR A 755 15.74 8.47 -38.21
C THR A 755 15.49 7.52 -37.03
N LYS A 756 16.54 7.24 -36.26
CA LYS A 756 16.51 6.44 -35.02
C LYS A 756 17.10 7.19 -33.83
N ASP A 757 17.18 8.52 -33.95
CA ASP A 757 17.83 9.40 -32.98
C ASP A 757 16.82 9.87 -31.92
N SER A 758 17.29 10.62 -30.91
CA SER A 758 16.45 11.13 -29.81
C SER A 758 15.24 11.96 -30.28
N GLU A 759 15.41 12.63 -31.41
CA GLU A 759 14.46 13.47 -32.13
C GLU A 759 13.25 12.67 -32.64
N SER A 760 13.42 11.36 -32.89
CA SER A 760 12.35 10.45 -33.29
C SER A 760 11.32 10.29 -32.17
N PHE A 761 11.76 10.23 -30.90
CA PHE A 761 10.86 10.14 -29.74
C PHE A 761 10.05 11.41 -29.55
N LEU A 762 10.65 12.59 -29.73
CA LEU A 762 9.92 13.86 -29.73
C LEU A 762 8.90 13.88 -30.87
N THR A 763 9.29 13.52 -32.09
CA THR A 763 8.41 13.53 -33.26
C THR A 763 7.21 12.58 -33.07
N PHE A 764 7.46 11.39 -32.54
CA PHE A 764 6.41 10.44 -32.14
C PHE A 764 5.50 11.01 -31.05
N GLU A 765 6.07 11.61 -30.00
CA GLU A 765 5.34 12.24 -28.89
C GLU A 765 4.42 13.37 -29.37
N GLU A 766 4.93 14.28 -30.20
CA GLU A 766 4.18 15.41 -30.76
C GLU A 766 3.07 14.96 -31.74
N LEU A 767 3.33 13.92 -32.54
CA LEU A 767 2.33 13.28 -33.42
C LEU A 767 1.17 12.68 -32.60
N CYS A 768 1.48 11.91 -31.55
CA CYS A 768 0.47 11.34 -30.67
C CYS A 768 -0.32 12.43 -29.92
N ASP A 769 0.39 13.45 -29.41
CA ASP A 769 -0.24 14.56 -28.69
C ASP A 769 -1.14 15.41 -29.58
N LEU A 770 -0.86 15.52 -30.88
CA LEU A 770 -1.77 16.18 -31.82
C LEU A 770 -3.15 15.49 -31.82
N TYR A 771 -3.18 14.17 -32.00
CA TYR A 771 -4.43 13.39 -31.99
C TYR A 771 -5.14 13.46 -30.64
N ALA A 772 -4.41 13.33 -29.53
CA ALA A 772 -4.98 13.44 -28.18
C ALA A 772 -5.50 14.86 -27.86
N SER A 773 -4.84 15.91 -28.36
CA SER A 773 -5.34 17.29 -28.27
C SER A 773 -6.59 17.47 -29.12
N PHE A 774 -6.62 16.96 -30.35
CA PHE A 774 -7.78 17.04 -31.24
C PHE A 774 -8.99 16.31 -30.64
N GLU A 775 -8.82 15.14 -30.00
CA GLU A 775 -9.94 14.48 -29.29
C GLU A 775 -10.54 15.35 -28.19
N LYS A 776 -9.68 15.97 -27.36
CA LYS A 776 -10.10 16.85 -26.26
C LYS A 776 -10.84 18.10 -26.75
N GLU A 777 -10.32 18.75 -27.79
CA GLU A 777 -10.94 19.96 -28.37
C GLU A 777 -12.24 19.65 -29.12
N LEU A 778 -12.31 18.50 -29.80
CA LEU A 778 -13.47 18.12 -30.60
C LEU A 778 -14.59 17.47 -29.78
N GLN A 779 -14.33 16.97 -28.57
CA GLN A 779 -15.35 16.45 -27.63
C GLN A 779 -16.36 15.48 -28.28
N ARG A 780 -15.89 14.61 -29.17
CA ARG A 780 -16.71 13.67 -29.98
C ARG A 780 -17.78 14.32 -30.88
N LYS A 781 -17.67 15.62 -31.19
CA LYS A 781 -18.51 16.32 -32.18
C LYS A 781 -18.24 15.77 -33.58
N ARG A 782 -18.98 14.73 -33.99
CA ARG A 782 -18.84 14.01 -35.28
C ARG A 782 -18.72 14.92 -36.51
N ARG A 783 -19.33 16.12 -36.48
CA ARG A 783 -19.28 17.14 -37.55
C ARG A 783 -17.87 17.63 -37.91
N TYR A 784 -16.89 17.47 -37.02
CA TYR A 784 -15.49 17.89 -37.22
C TYR A 784 -14.52 16.71 -37.34
N SER A 785 -15.03 15.48 -37.50
CA SER A 785 -14.21 14.26 -37.60
C SER A 785 -13.21 14.28 -38.77
N ILE A 786 -13.44 15.12 -39.80
CA ILE A 786 -12.52 15.28 -40.93
C ILE A 786 -11.12 15.75 -40.55
N PHE A 787 -10.94 16.40 -39.40
CA PHE A 787 -9.60 16.79 -38.92
C PHE A 787 -8.82 15.64 -38.26
N PHE A 788 -9.48 14.49 -37.98
CA PHE A 788 -8.79 13.23 -37.73
C PHE A 788 -8.37 12.60 -39.06
N VAL A 789 -7.22 13.03 -39.57
CA VAL A 789 -6.60 12.42 -40.75
C VAL A 789 -6.25 10.98 -40.42
N LYS A 790 -6.82 10.01 -41.15
CA LYS A 790 -6.42 8.60 -41.06
C LYS A 790 -5.09 8.40 -41.78
N ILE A 791 -4.27 7.51 -41.26
CA ILE A 791 -3.02 7.11 -41.90
C ILE A 791 -3.34 5.88 -42.75
N ASP A 792 -3.67 6.09 -44.03
CA ASP A 792 -4.08 4.98 -44.93
C ASP A 792 -2.91 4.25 -45.58
N GLU A 793 -1.71 4.85 -45.58
CA GLU A 793 -0.53 4.30 -46.24
C GLU A 793 0.17 3.23 -45.38
N ILE A 794 0.23 2.01 -45.90
CA ILE A 794 0.81 0.82 -45.24
C ILE A 794 2.22 1.11 -44.71
N ASN A 795 3.08 1.76 -45.51
CA ASN A 795 4.46 2.07 -45.12
C ASN A 795 4.54 2.94 -43.86
N HIS A 796 3.65 3.92 -43.70
CA HIS A 796 3.63 4.81 -42.55
C HIS A 796 2.95 4.17 -41.33
N GLN A 797 1.88 3.38 -41.54
CA GLN A 797 1.28 2.53 -40.50
C GLN A 797 2.34 1.57 -39.92
N GLU A 798 3.17 0.97 -40.79
CA GLU A 798 4.29 0.12 -40.37
C GLU A 798 5.38 0.92 -39.67
N ALA A 799 5.81 2.07 -40.18
CA ALA A 799 6.85 2.89 -39.54
C ALA A 799 6.48 3.25 -38.10
N LEU A 800 5.25 3.71 -37.87
CA LEU A 800 4.74 4.10 -36.54
C LEU A 800 4.79 2.94 -35.53
N VAL A 801 4.35 1.76 -35.94
CA VAL A 801 4.22 0.60 -35.04
C VAL A 801 5.56 -0.12 -34.86
N ASN A 802 6.38 -0.18 -35.92
CA ASN A 802 7.74 -0.72 -35.85
C ASN A 802 8.66 0.16 -34.98
N PHE A 803 8.46 1.50 -34.99
CA PHE A 803 9.18 2.41 -34.09
C PHE A 803 8.92 2.05 -32.62
N VAL A 804 7.67 1.77 -32.22
CA VAL A 804 7.36 1.37 -30.84
C VAL A 804 7.84 -0.05 -30.54
N ALA A 805 7.73 -0.99 -31.47
CA ALA A 805 8.26 -2.34 -31.26
C ALA A 805 9.78 -2.34 -30.99
N VAL A 806 10.56 -1.69 -31.85
CA VAL A 806 12.02 -1.71 -31.79
C VAL A 806 12.59 -0.66 -30.83
N SER A 807 12.20 0.61 -30.98
CA SER A 807 12.80 1.72 -30.24
C SER A 807 12.22 1.89 -28.83
N VAL A 808 11.03 1.35 -28.54
CA VAL A 808 10.38 1.45 -27.22
C VAL A 808 10.36 0.12 -26.48
N ILE A 809 9.83 -0.97 -27.05
CA ILE A 809 9.67 -2.23 -26.30
C ILE A 809 11.00 -2.98 -26.13
N GLU A 810 11.73 -3.19 -27.23
CA GLU A 810 12.99 -3.95 -27.25
C GLU A 810 14.19 -3.16 -26.67
N ASN A 811 14.09 -1.83 -26.60
CA ASN A 811 15.17 -0.97 -26.12
C ASN A 811 15.29 -0.98 -24.58
N THR A 812 16.25 -1.71 -24.03
CA THR A 812 16.50 -1.77 -22.58
C THR A 812 17.23 -0.55 -22.00
N GLU A 813 17.73 0.37 -22.83
CA GLU A 813 18.45 1.58 -22.37
C GLU A 813 17.47 2.66 -21.87
N LEU A 814 16.22 2.65 -22.33
CA LEU A 814 15.19 3.59 -21.92
C LEU A 814 14.50 3.20 -20.61
N GLY A 815 14.25 4.21 -19.77
CA GLY A 815 13.58 4.03 -18.48
C GLY A 815 12.18 3.42 -18.63
N LEU A 816 11.84 2.46 -17.77
CA LEU A 816 10.56 1.71 -17.86
C LEU A 816 9.34 2.63 -17.92
N ALA A 817 9.32 3.72 -17.15
CA ALA A 817 8.22 4.69 -17.15
C ALA A 817 8.05 5.42 -18.49
N GLU A 818 9.16 5.74 -19.18
CA GLU A 818 9.12 6.35 -20.51
C GLU A 818 8.66 5.32 -21.55
N ARG A 819 9.15 4.08 -21.46
CA ARG A 819 8.69 2.99 -22.34
C ARG A 819 7.18 2.73 -22.21
N GLN A 820 6.69 2.72 -20.97
CA GLN A 820 5.26 2.63 -20.67
C GLN A 820 4.46 3.82 -21.24
N LYS A 821 4.97 5.06 -21.09
CA LYS A 821 4.38 6.28 -21.65
C LYS A 821 4.24 6.21 -23.18
N TYR A 822 5.29 5.88 -23.91
CA TYR A 822 5.24 5.83 -25.38
C TYR A 822 4.35 4.69 -25.90
N LEU A 823 4.32 3.54 -25.22
CA LEU A 823 3.41 2.45 -25.56
C LEU A 823 1.94 2.85 -25.36
N ALA A 824 1.61 3.55 -24.26
CA ALA A 824 0.27 4.06 -24.01
C ALA A 824 -0.17 5.05 -25.11
N LYS A 825 0.72 5.94 -25.57
CA LYS A 825 0.43 6.86 -26.67
C LYS A 825 0.10 6.17 -28.00
N LEU A 826 0.79 5.07 -28.35
CA LEU A 826 0.43 4.27 -29.54
C LEU A 826 -0.94 3.61 -29.37
N VAL A 827 -1.23 3.14 -28.17
CA VAL A 827 -2.52 2.54 -27.82
C VAL A 827 -3.67 3.54 -27.99
N ASP A 828 -3.47 4.80 -27.61
CA ASP A 828 -4.46 5.87 -27.80
C ASP A 828 -4.70 6.14 -29.31
N ILE A 829 -3.67 6.13 -30.15
CA ILE A 829 -3.81 6.23 -31.62
C ILE A 829 -4.64 5.07 -32.19
N ILE A 830 -4.44 3.84 -31.70
CA ILE A 830 -5.22 2.67 -32.12
C ILE A 830 -6.68 2.78 -31.64
N TYR A 831 -6.91 3.29 -30.43
CA TYR A 831 -8.26 3.55 -29.90
C TYR A 831 -9.02 4.60 -30.73
N LEU A 832 -8.31 5.61 -31.24
CA LEU A 832 -8.86 6.68 -32.09
C LEU A 832 -9.17 6.25 -33.54
N ASP A 833 -8.96 4.99 -33.92
CA ASP A 833 -9.20 4.46 -35.29
C ASP A 833 -8.41 5.23 -36.37
N VAL A 834 -7.23 5.74 -35.99
CA VAL A 834 -6.27 6.42 -36.88
C VAL A 834 -5.47 5.42 -37.72
N ILE A 835 -5.18 4.24 -37.15
CA ILE A 835 -4.60 3.08 -37.83
C ILE A 835 -5.47 1.84 -37.58
N PRO A 836 -5.48 0.85 -38.49
CA PRO A 836 -6.29 -0.37 -38.33
C PRO A 836 -5.86 -1.19 -37.10
N VAL A 837 -6.84 -1.73 -36.38
CA VAL A 837 -6.63 -2.45 -35.10
C VAL A 837 -5.78 -3.72 -35.27
N GLU A 838 -5.74 -4.28 -36.48
CA GLU A 838 -4.87 -5.39 -36.88
C GLU A 838 -3.39 -5.14 -36.55
N TYR A 839 -2.94 -3.88 -36.63
CA TYR A 839 -1.56 -3.48 -36.32
C TYR A 839 -1.21 -3.70 -34.85
N PHE A 840 -2.18 -3.74 -33.93
CA PHE A 840 -1.95 -4.09 -32.53
C PHE A 840 -1.39 -5.52 -32.35
N ALA A 841 -1.58 -6.41 -33.34
CA ALA A 841 -0.95 -7.74 -33.34
C ALA A 841 0.60 -7.68 -33.32
N LYS A 842 1.19 -6.63 -33.92
CA LYS A 842 2.65 -6.41 -33.88
C LYS A 842 3.16 -6.02 -32.48
N ILE A 843 2.28 -5.51 -31.61
CA ILE A 843 2.58 -5.16 -30.22
C ILE A 843 2.27 -6.33 -29.28
N LEU A 844 1.15 -7.04 -29.49
CA LEU A 844 0.74 -8.17 -28.64
C LEU A 844 1.69 -9.37 -28.64
N ARG A 845 2.58 -9.52 -29.62
CA ARG A 845 3.63 -10.55 -29.59
C ARG A 845 4.51 -10.48 -28.34
N TYR A 846 4.73 -9.27 -27.80
CA TYR A 846 5.56 -9.03 -26.62
C TYR A 846 4.82 -9.27 -25.29
N TYR A 847 3.52 -9.57 -25.33
CA TYR A 847 2.69 -9.78 -24.12
C TYR A 847 3.18 -10.93 -23.23
N HIS A 848 3.87 -11.93 -23.80
CA HIS A 848 4.49 -12.97 -22.97
C HIS A 848 5.79 -12.53 -22.34
N THR A 849 6.71 -12.00 -23.15
CA THR A 849 8.11 -11.70 -22.79
C THR A 849 8.24 -10.49 -21.87
N HIS A 850 7.52 -9.39 -22.16
CA HIS A 850 7.56 -8.14 -21.39
C HIS A 850 6.33 -7.94 -20.49
N TYR A 851 5.71 -9.04 -20.01
CA TYR A 851 4.49 -8.95 -19.21
C TYR A 851 4.63 -8.13 -17.91
N THR A 852 5.78 -8.22 -17.25
CA THR A 852 6.10 -7.45 -16.04
C THR A 852 6.24 -5.96 -16.30
N GLU A 853 6.57 -5.58 -17.54
CA GLU A 853 6.82 -4.19 -17.96
C GLU A 853 5.55 -3.55 -18.57
N PHE A 854 4.86 -4.27 -19.47
CA PHE A 854 3.78 -3.72 -20.30
C PHE A 854 2.45 -4.48 -20.20
N GLY A 855 2.39 -5.57 -19.42
CA GLY A 855 1.22 -6.46 -19.37
C GLY A 855 -0.08 -5.74 -18.99
N VAL A 856 -0.03 -4.81 -18.04
CA VAL A 856 -1.21 -4.01 -17.62
C VAL A 856 -1.71 -3.12 -18.75
N ILE A 857 -0.82 -2.41 -19.46
CA ILE A 857 -1.18 -1.51 -20.58
C ILE A 857 -1.80 -2.34 -21.70
N MET A 858 -1.15 -3.43 -22.12
CA MET A 858 -1.67 -4.32 -23.15
C MET A 858 -3.02 -4.96 -22.75
N GLN A 859 -3.21 -5.32 -21.47
CA GLN A 859 -4.45 -5.88 -20.97
C GLN A 859 -5.60 -4.86 -20.96
N GLN A 860 -5.33 -3.57 -20.69
CA GLN A 860 -6.35 -2.52 -20.81
C GLN A 860 -6.91 -2.45 -22.24
N VAL A 861 -6.05 -2.53 -23.26
CA VAL A 861 -6.49 -2.58 -24.67
C VAL A 861 -7.31 -3.82 -24.98
N ILE A 862 -6.85 -4.99 -24.54
CA ILE A 862 -7.57 -6.26 -24.70
C ILE A 862 -8.98 -6.17 -24.09
N THR A 863 -9.10 -5.57 -22.90
CA THR A 863 -10.38 -5.36 -22.22
C THR A 863 -11.28 -4.40 -23.00
N GLN A 864 -10.75 -3.28 -23.48
CA GLN A 864 -11.52 -2.32 -24.28
C GLN A 864 -11.96 -2.92 -25.64
N LEU A 865 -11.07 -3.64 -26.33
CA LEU A 865 -11.42 -4.35 -27.57
C LEU A 865 -12.49 -5.42 -27.34
N ALA A 866 -12.52 -6.08 -26.18
CA ALA A 866 -13.58 -7.02 -25.81
C ALA A 866 -14.95 -6.33 -25.65
N LEU A 867 -14.97 -5.09 -25.18
CA LEU A 867 -16.18 -4.31 -24.93
C LEU A 867 -16.72 -3.60 -26.19
N SER A 868 -15.83 -3.08 -27.04
CA SER A 868 -16.20 -2.18 -28.13
C SER A 868 -16.24 -2.82 -29.52
N HIS A 869 -15.48 -3.88 -29.79
CA HIS A 869 -15.25 -4.34 -31.17
C HIS A 869 -15.24 -5.87 -31.34
N PRO A 870 -15.90 -6.44 -32.38
CA PRO A 870 -15.81 -7.87 -32.71
C PRO A 870 -14.44 -8.32 -33.27
N ALA A 871 -13.38 -7.51 -33.08
CA ALA A 871 -12.03 -7.72 -33.59
C ALA A 871 -11.08 -8.43 -32.61
N LEU A 872 -11.35 -8.50 -31.30
CA LEU A 872 -10.45 -9.20 -30.37
C LEU A 872 -10.09 -10.65 -30.81
N PRO A 873 -11.03 -11.48 -31.33
CA PRO A 873 -10.70 -12.77 -31.91
C PRO A 873 -9.73 -12.67 -33.10
N LEU A 874 -9.91 -11.65 -33.95
CA LEU A 874 -9.11 -11.43 -35.15
C LEU A 874 -7.67 -11.07 -34.78
N VAL A 875 -7.48 -10.10 -33.87
CA VAL A 875 -6.16 -9.57 -33.49
C VAL A 875 -5.34 -10.65 -32.77
N ILE A 876 -5.94 -11.38 -31.82
CA ILE A 876 -5.24 -12.46 -31.10
C ILE A 876 -4.88 -13.61 -32.04
N PHE A 877 -5.81 -14.03 -32.91
CA PHE A 877 -5.52 -15.03 -33.94
C PHE A 877 -4.39 -14.56 -34.87
N HIS A 878 -4.47 -13.32 -35.38
CA HIS A 878 -3.46 -12.74 -36.28
C HIS A 878 -2.08 -12.67 -35.63
N THR A 879 -2.02 -12.32 -34.34
CA THR A 879 -0.77 -12.29 -33.56
C THR A 879 -0.11 -13.66 -33.55
N LEU A 880 -0.87 -14.72 -33.24
CA LEU A 880 -0.36 -16.09 -33.17
C LEU A 880 0.00 -16.62 -34.57
N ALA A 881 -0.83 -16.35 -35.58
CA ALA A 881 -0.61 -16.79 -36.96
C ALA A 881 0.59 -16.09 -37.61
N GLN A 882 0.82 -14.81 -37.34
CA GLN A 882 1.97 -14.07 -37.84
C GLN A 882 3.29 -14.63 -37.28
N ILE A 883 3.37 -14.84 -35.96
CA ILE A 883 4.56 -15.46 -35.33
C ILE A 883 4.76 -16.89 -35.85
N TYR A 884 3.69 -17.66 -36.04
CA TYR A 884 3.78 -18.99 -36.64
C TYR A 884 4.36 -18.97 -38.06
N ASN A 885 3.89 -18.05 -38.90
CA ASN A 885 4.38 -17.87 -40.27
C ASN A 885 5.83 -17.40 -40.31
N GLU A 886 6.27 -16.56 -39.36
CA GLU A 886 7.67 -16.16 -39.21
C GLU A 886 8.58 -17.37 -38.87
N ILE A 887 8.13 -18.25 -37.97
CA ILE A 887 8.85 -19.51 -37.64
C ILE A 887 8.87 -20.45 -38.85
N LEU A 888 7.75 -20.58 -39.57
CA LEU A 888 7.61 -21.43 -40.76
C LEU A 888 8.47 -20.93 -41.93
N ALA A 889 8.50 -19.63 -42.19
CA ALA A 889 9.35 -19.03 -43.22
C ALA A 889 10.84 -19.23 -42.94
N LYS A 890 11.25 -19.15 -41.67
CA LYS A 890 12.65 -19.37 -41.24
C LYS A 890 13.09 -20.83 -41.33
N ASN A 891 12.23 -21.77 -40.93
CA ASN A 891 12.61 -23.17 -40.69
C ASN A 891 11.99 -24.19 -41.69
N LYS A 892 11.09 -23.77 -42.58
CA LYS A 892 10.23 -24.60 -43.47
C LYS A 892 9.27 -25.57 -42.77
N ILE A 893 9.58 -26.01 -41.54
CA ILE A 893 8.74 -26.88 -40.71
C ILE A 893 8.75 -26.33 -39.27
N VAL A 894 7.58 -26.22 -38.64
CA VAL A 894 7.47 -25.75 -37.25
C VAL A 894 7.71 -26.89 -36.26
N ASN A 895 8.91 -26.93 -35.66
CA ASN A 895 9.25 -27.88 -34.61
C ASN A 895 8.76 -27.38 -33.24
N ILE A 896 7.71 -28.01 -32.71
CA ILE A 896 7.08 -27.69 -31.40
C ILE A 896 8.09 -27.64 -30.24
N ARG A 897 9.20 -28.39 -30.33
CA ARG A 897 10.23 -28.46 -29.27
C ARG A 897 11.21 -27.28 -29.29
N SER A 898 11.21 -26.46 -30.35
CA SER A 898 12.08 -25.27 -30.49
C SER A 898 11.77 -24.21 -29.43
N VAL A 899 12.69 -23.28 -29.22
CA VAL A 899 12.53 -22.20 -28.24
C VAL A 899 11.43 -21.23 -28.67
N GLU A 900 11.39 -20.88 -29.96
CA GLU A 900 10.39 -19.99 -30.55
C GLU A 900 8.98 -20.60 -30.46
N SER A 901 8.85 -21.90 -30.76
CA SER A 901 7.57 -22.61 -30.62
C SER A 901 7.10 -22.72 -29.17
N LYS A 902 8.03 -22.86 -28.21
CA LYS A 902 7.70 -22.82 -26.77
C LYS A 902 7.24 -21.43 -26.33
N GLN A 903 7.89 -20.37 -26.79
CA GLN A 903 7.46 -18.98 -26.53
C GLN A 903 6.06 -18.71 -27.11
N LEU A 904 5.80 -19.12 -28.36
CA LEU A 904 4.47 -19.05 -28.97
C LEU A 904 3.42 -19.84 -28.17
N GLN A 905 3.79 -21.02 -27.64
CA GLN A 905 2.91 -21.80 -26.76
C GLN A 905 2.62 -21.08 -25.44
N GLN A 906 3.62 -20.45 -24.83
CA GLN A 906 3.45 -19.70 -23.59
C GLN A 906 2.63 -18.41 -23.80
N LEU A 907 2.74 -17.77 -24.95
CA LEU A 907 1.89 -16.65 -25.38
C LEU A 907 0.44 -17.09 -25.56
N ALA A 908 0.19 -18.17 -26.30
CA ALA A 908 -1.15 -18.74 -26.47
C ALA A 908 -1.78 -19.15 -25.12
N ARG A 909 -1.00 -19.71 -24.19
CA ARG A 909 -1.45 -19.99 -22.81
C ARG A 909 -1.84 -18.71 -22.05
N LYS A 910 -0.99 -17.67 -22.06
CA LYS A 910 -1.30 -16.38 -21.41
C LYS A 910 -2.55 -15.72 -21.98
N PHE A 911 -2.74 -15.77 -23.31
CA PHE A 911 -3.99 -15.31 -23.90
C PHE A 911 -5.17 -16.16 -23.41
N SER A 912 -5.09 -17.49 -23.43
CA SER A 912 -6.18 -18.36 -22.97
C SER A 912 -6.60 -18.14 -21.51
N SER A 913 -5.72 -17.61 -20.65
CA SER A 913 -6.05 -17.27 -19.26
C SER A 913 -6.83 -15.95 -19.09
N LEU A 914 -6.92 -15.10 -20.11
CA LEU A 914 -7.68 -13.85 -20.08
C LEU A 914 -9.17 -14.08 -19.81
N LYS A 915 -9.79 -13.22 -19.00
CA LYS A 915 -11.23 -13.31 -18.69
C LYS A 915 -12.07 -12.94 -19.92
N GLU A 916 -11.58 -11.95 -20.65
CA GLU A 916 -12.14 -11.34 -21.86
C GLU A 916 -12.37 -12.38 -22.97
N ILE A 917 -11.46 -13.35 -23.11
CA ILE A 917 -11.55 -14.41 -24.12
C ILE A 917 -12.67 -15.40 -23.81
N LYS A 918 -13.05 -15.60 -22.53
CA LYS A 918 -14.09 -16.55 -22.11
C LYS A 918 -15.52 -16.11 -22.48
N SER A 919 -15.67 -14.95 -23.15
CA SER A 919 -16.93 -14.52 -23.74
C SER A 919 -17.47 -15.55 -24.76
N ARG A 920 -18.79 -15.81 -24.70
CA ARG A 920 -19.50 -16.77 -25.57
C ARG A 920 -19.32 -16.53 -27.07
N TYR A 921 -18.98 -15.31 -27.49
CA TYR A 921 -18.74 -14.97 -28.90
C TYR A 921 -17.26 -15.06 -29.31
N VAL A 922 -16.34 -14.69 -28.42
CA VAL A 922 -14.92 -14.52 -28.73
C VAL A 922 -14.23 -15.87 -28.96
N LEU A 923 -14.46 -16.82 -28.07
CA LEU A 923 -13.78 -18.12 -28.08
C LEU A 923 -14.16 -19.00 -29.29
N PRO A 924 -15.45 -19.20 -29.64
CA PRO A 924 -15.81 -20.03 -30.80
C PRO A 924 -15.30 -19.43 -32.12
N LYS A 925 -15.37 -18.11 -32.28
CA LYS A 925 -14.88 -17.41 -33.48
C LYS A 925 -13.37 -17.62 -33.67
N MET A 926 -12.58 -17.46 -32.60
CA MET A 926 -11.13 -17.69 -32.63
C MET A 926 -10.76 -19.16 -32.92
N VAL A 927 -11.50 -20.13 -32.36
CA VAL A 927 -11.27 -21.56 -32.65
C VAL A 927 -11.62 -21.89 -34.10
N ASN A 928 -12.71 -21.35 -34.65
CA ASN A 928 -13.09 -21.54 -36.05
C ASN A 928 -12.07 -20.92 -37.02
N MET A 929 -11.54 -19.74 -36.71
CA MET A 929 -10.43 -19.14 -37.46
C MET A 929 -9.17 -20.02 -37.41
N SER A 930 -8.85 -20.56 -36.24
CA SER A 930 -7.71 -21.46 -36.06
C SER A 930 -7.85 -22.74 -36.87
N ILE A 931 -9.03 -23.37 -36.87
CA ILE A 931 -9.34 -24.54 -37.71
C ILE A 931 -9.17 -24.19 -39.20
N THR A 932 -9.75 -23.07 -39.63
CA THR A 932 -9.68 -22.62 -41.03
C THR A 932 -8.24 -22.35 -41.47
N PHE A 933 -7.40 -21.77 -40.62
CA PHE A 933 -6.00 -21.51 -40.90
C PHE A 933 -5.15 -22.79 -40.93
N SER A 934 -5.28 -23.63 -39.91
CA SER A 934 -4.55 -24.90 -39.82
C SER A 934 -4.83 -25.84 -40.98
N LEU A 935 -6.06 -25.86 -41.51
CA LEU A 935 -6.46 -26.79 -42.58
C LEU A 935 -6.28 -26.24 -44.01
N LYS A 936 -5.72 -25.03 -44.20
CA LYS A 936 -5.38 -24.50 -45.53
C LYS A 936 -4.28 -25.30 -46.22
N GLU A 937 -3.24 -25.67 -45.45
CA GLU A 937 -2.03 -26.32 -45.97
C GLU A 937 -1.50 -27.30 -44.92
N LYS A 938 -0.95 -28.45 -45.33
CA LYS A 938 -0.41 -29.46 -44.38
C LYS A 938 0.69 -28.89 -43.46
N GLN A 939 1.43 -27.88 -43.91
CA GLN A 939 2.44 -27.20 -43.09
C GLN A 939 1.85 -26.44 -41.89
N ASN A 940 0.55 -26.14 -41.89
CA ASN A 940 -0.14 -25.42 -40.81
C ASN A 940 -0.78 -26.34 -39.75
N TYR A 941 -0.71 -27.67 -39.91
CA TYR A 941 -1.28 -28.62 -38.94
C TYR A 941 -0.67 -28.44 -37.54
N GLN A 942 0.62 -28.10 -37.45
CA GLN A 942 1.29 -27.85 -36.15
C GLN A 942 0.68 -26.68 -35.37
N PHE A 943 -0.02 -25.75 -36.03
CA PHE A 943 -0.71 -24.64 -35.36
C PHE A 943 -1.81 -25.12 -34.37
N PHE A 944 -2.36 -26.33 -34.58
CA PHE A 944 -3.33 -26.92 -33.66
C PHE A 944 -2.78 -27.11 -32.23
N TYR A 945 -1.46 -27.27 -32.03
CA TYR A 945 -0.87 -27.33 -30.68
C TYR A 945 -1.04 -26.03 -29.89
N PHE A 946 -1.16 -24.89 -30.57
CA PHE A 946 -1.43 -23.58 -29.95
C PHE A 946 -2.94 -23.37 -29.81
N ALA A 947 -3.71 -23.63 -30.86
CA ALA A 947 -5.18 -23.54 -30.87
C ALA A 947 -5.84 -24.41 -29.78
N ARG A 948 -5.22 -25.54 -29.43
CA ARG A 948 -5.64 -26.46 -28.36
C ARG A 948 -5.85 -25.78 -27.00
N HIS A 949 -5.08 -24.73 -26.67
CA HIS A 949 -5.25 -24.02 -25.39
C HIS A 949 -6.58 -23.28 -25.30
N PHE A 950 -7.10 -22.81 -26.44
CA PHE A 950 -8.41 -22.17 -26.54
C PHE A 950 -9.55 -23.20 -26.67
N ALA A 951 -9.36 -24.24 -27.49
CA ALA A 951 -10.36 -25.29 -27.70
C ALA A 951 -10.78 -26.00 -26.41
N LYS A 952 -9.88 -26.13 -25.42
CA LYS A 952 -10.16 -26.68 -24.08
C LYS A 952 -11.14 -25.85 -23.24
N LEU A 953 -11.29 -24.56 -23.53
CA LEU A 953 -12.10 -23.63 -22.74
C LEU A 953 -13.53 -23.49 -23.29
N LEU A 954 -13.84 -24.14 -24.42
CA LEU A 954 -15.17 -24.12 -25.02
C LEU A 954 -16.17 -24.92 -24.16
N ASP A 955 -17.40 -24.41 -24.08
CA ASP A 955 -18.53 -25.14 -23.51
C ASP A 955 -18.94 -26.34 -24.39
N GLU A 956 -19.91 -27.12 -23.92
CA GLU A 956 -20.29 -28.37 -24.61
C GLU A 956 -21.01 -28.16 -25.94
N VAL A 957 -21.58 -26.97 -26.16
CA VAL A 957 -22.18 -26.56 -27.43
C VAL A 957 -21.06 -26.17 -28.39
N GLY A 958 -20.20 -25.23 -28.00
CA GLY A 958 -19.07 -24.77 -28.80
C GLY A 958 -18.08 -25.86 -29.16
N ARG A 959 -17.83 -26.85 -28.28
CA ARG A 959 -16.99 -28.03 -28.62
C ARG A 959 -17.63 -28.91 -29.71
N ARG A 960 -18.95 -29.12 -29.67
CA ARG A 960 -19.67 -29.89 -30.72
C ARG A 960 -19.65 -29.13 -32.04
N ASP A 961 -19.90 -27.83 -32.03
CA ASP A 961 -19.91 -27.01 -33.25
C ASP A 961 -18.53 -26.92 -33.89
N ALA A 962 -17.49 -26.65 -33.09
CA ALA A 962 -16.10 -26.67 -33.55
C ALA A 962 -15.69 -28.06 -34.08
N TYR A 963 -16.12 -29.14 -33.44
CA TYR A 963 -15.88 -30.50 -33.93
C TYR A 963 -16.57 -30.77 -35.28
N ASN A 964 -17.81 -30.31 -35.45
CA ASN A 964 -18.56 -30.45 -36.70
C ASN A 964 -17.91 -29.67 -37.86
N ILE A 965 -17.37 -28.48 -37.59
CA ILE A 965 -16.61 -27.68 -38.58
C ILE A 965 -15.30 -28.38 -38.92
N PHE A 966 -14.51 -28.77 -37.91
CA PHE A 966 -13.25 -29.50 -38.08
C PHE A 966 -13.43 -30.80 -38.88
N ALA A 967 -14.41 -31.63 -38.52
CA ALA A 967 -14.66 -32.92 -39.19
C ALA A 967 -15.14 -32.78 -40.65
N LYS A 968 -15.74 -31.63 -41.03
CA LYS A 968 -16.08 -31.29 -42.42
C LYS A 968 -14.87 -30.82 -43.22
N MET A 969 -13.92 -30.12 -42.60
CA MET A 969 -12.77 -29.52 -43.27
C MET A 969 -11.53 -30.44 -43.38
N VAL A 970 -11.39 -31.46 -42.52
CA VAL A 970 -10.25 -32.39 -42.56
C VAL A 970 -10.26 -33.24 -43.85
N PRO A 971 -9.19 -33.21 -44.68
CA PRO A 971 -9.05 -34.06 -45.85
C PRO A 971 -9.14 -35.55 -45.49
N LYS A 972 -9.77 -36.37 -46.35
CA LYS A 972 -9.94 -37.82 -46.09
C LYS A 972 -8.61 -38.56 -45.92
N GLU A 973 -7.57 -38.11 -46.63
CA GLU A 973 -6.23 -38.70 -46.65
C GLU A 973 -5.45 -38.47 -45.34
N ASP A 974 -5.66 -37.32 -44.69
CA ASP A 974 -4.87 -36.90 -43.53
C ASP A 974 -5.51 -37.28 -42.18
N ARG A 975 -6.59 -38.06 -42.18
CA ARG A 975 -7.35 -38.43 -40.97
C ARG A 975 -6.54 -39.16 -39.89
N ASN A 976 -5.39 -39.73 -40.27
CA ASN A 976 -4.48 -40.45 -39.37
C ASN A 976 -3.28 -39.58 -38.91
N ASP A 977 -3.23 -38.28 -39.24
CA ASP A 977 -2.22 -37.37 -38.73
C ASP A 977 -2.33 -37.19 -37.21
N ASP A 978 -1.22 -37.41 -36.49
CA ASP A 978 -1.17 -37.37 -35.02
C ASP A 978 -1.66 -36.04 -34.44
N VAL A 979 -1.40 -34.92 -35.12
CA VAL A 979 -1.76 -33.58 -34.66
C VAL A 979 -3.26 -33.35 -34.81
N LEU A 980 -3.83 -33.77 -35.94
CA LEU A 980 -5.27 -33.74 -36.18
C LEU A 980 -6.01 -34.65 -35.19
N LEU A 981 -5.48 -35.83 -34.88
CA LEU A 981 -6.04 -36.74 -33.86
C LEU A 981 -5.99 -36.12 -32.45
N ILE A 982 -4.88 -35.50 -32.05
CA ILE A 982 -4.73 -34.82 -30.75
C ILE A 982 -5.70 -33.63 -30.61
N PHE A 983 -5.94 -32.88 -31.69
CA PHE A 983 -6.90 -31.77 -31.67
C PHE A 983 -8.35 -32.28 -31.65
N ALA A 984 -8.68 -33.30 -32.46
CA ALA A 984 -9.98 -33.97 -32.43
C ALA A 984 -10.30 -34.54 -31.04
N ALA A 985 -9.33 -35.16 -30.37
CA ALA A 985 -9.45 -35.67 -29.01
C ALA A 985 -9.56 -34.58 -27.93
N THR A 986 -9.26 -33.32 -28.26
CA THR A 986 -9.50 -32.16 -27.38
C THR A 986 -10.93 -31.64 -27.52
N LEU A 987 -11.54 -31.77 -28.69
CA LEU A 987 -12.93 -31.37 -28.94
C LEU A 987 -13.95 -32.45 -28.55
N LYS A 988 -13.60 -33.73 -28.69
CA LYS A 988 -14.40 -34.86 -28.19
C LYS A 988 -14.34 -34.93 -26.66
N GLN A 989 -15.49 -35.05 -26.00
CA GLN A 989 -15.56 -35.38 -24.57
C GLN A 989 -14.85 -36.72 -24.29
N LYS A 990 -14.13 -36.80 -23.16
CA LYS A 990 -14.14 -38.04 -22.37
C LYS A 990 -15.56 -38.17 -21.81
N LYS A 991 -16.24 -39.27 -22.12
CA LYS A 991 -17.39 -39.74 -21.34
C LYS A 991 -16.92 -40.15 -19.95
#